data_AF-A0A5C1APD3-F1
#
_entry.id   AF-A0A5C1APD3-F1
#
_cell.length_a   1.000
_cell.length_b   1.000
_cell.length_c   1.000
_cell.angle_alpha   90.00
_cell.angle_beta   90.00
_cell.angle_gamma   90.00
#
_symmetry.space_group_name_H-M   'P 1'
#
loop_
_entity.id
_entity.type
_entity.pdbx_description
1 polymer ?
#
loop_
_entity_poly.entity_id
_entity_poly.type
_entity_poly.pdbx_seq_one_letter_code
_entity_poly.pdbx_strand_id
1 'polypeptide(L)'
;MIALSRCRWLAAAGALFGVALLMTSDVFSQQKKDAKKKNDGPSMQTAEEFLKPKPRPKKDAIPASKLPLEFVKGERIAFVGNTTAERMSLYGHFETLLHLRHKDKELVVRNFGFPADEVGVRQRSSDYTKLDDPLFAFNPDTFLCFFGWNESFKGPAGVAKFQADYEKFINDYTAKYPRDDAKSPARFVLVSPIAFENTGDKFLPDGKAENANLKLYADAVKAVAEKRNLAFVDIYTPTLAAFEKGGGKLTVSGFQMNEAGDKVLGEALDAGLFGPNNSAVKAGTSEFEKIRAAVIEKGWIHSQDYRMVNGWYVYGGRRTYDTETFPREYVKLRNMVTVRDHYIWDIAGGKAVPEKPDDSKTGELIVPPTRFGGPDRAYSENPPAMGPVIAPPAELIKGARVPAGFKLELFADEKMFPELASPVQINFDSKGRLWVACMPTYPQWRPGDVMPNDRLLILEDKDGDGKADKCTVFYDKLHCPGGFEFYNGGVLVISQPRMLFLKDTDGDDKADEVTYLIDGWATDDTHHTCNAFEWSHGGLLHMLEGISTSTTLETPWGPHRSKGDGGCYVLDPRSMKVRQFKLPGMYNMWCYVFDEWGNGIVGDGTTANQTWDVPLSGQPYDGRKGVNFILPNGERPNLGNEWLVSRALPDDVQRQFTYACVINLNGLTRYTMRDDGAGFMGERIKPKDPKDGKWDDLVRSPNKHFRPGDPQIGPDGRLYFVDWASPLIGHMQYSQRDPNRNHTKGRVYRMVGADKQPIAPVTQQGKSVAEILEQLREYEWRTRYRARRELHDRPAAEVLPAVAKWAAELKDTDPDFDRLRCEALWAQQSHHAVDAKLADAVLACKTFNARAAVVHILADERDRIPGAVERFKKAAGDESPRVRAEAARALSFFATADAMNAVASIAQKPLDYWTKYTVEAALSANVSAWPADFTLGKLAASNPEAAKLITDIQKSSKAGEGALPHLKVLLSLDPQPKEVRNKAMTALAGMTGNPTKGREVFVRACTACHKVGNGEGNDYGPNLDKVATKSKFKQKVIESIIDPNAEVDAKYLSTKIDRLSGGTVTGLIVSEDKKNVVIFDGKEKKTIPVDDIDTRTTLKQSSMPEGQAGTMAPVEFLDLVEYLWSLK
;
A
#
# COMPACT_ATOMS: atom_id res chain seq x y z
N MET A 1 68.06 -14.73 -21.54
CA MET A 1 69.34 -14.06 -21.19
C MET A 1 69.01 -12.64 -20.79
N ILE A 2 69.13 -12.34 -19.49
CA ILE A 2 70.18 -11.47 -18.91
C ILE A 2 69.73 -10.01 -19.06
N ALA A 3 69.06 -9.44 -18.05
CA ALA A 3 69.67 -8.88 -16.83
C ALA A 3 70.73 -7.81 -17.14
N LEU A 4 70.64 -6.69 -16.40
CA LEU A 4 71.65 -5.64 -16.26
C LEU A 4 71.74 -4.57 -17.35
N SER A 5 70.90 -3.54 -17.18
CA SER A 5 71.36 -2.15 -17.25
C SER A 5 70.46 -1.26 -16.38
N ARG A 6 70.47 -1.55 -15.06
CA ARG A 6 70.14 -0.57 -14.02
C ARG A 6 71.28 0.45 -13.91
N CYS A 7 70.95 1.62 -13.39
CA CYS A 7 71.84 2.72 -12.98
C CYS A 7 72.25 3.69 -14.09
N ARG A 8 71.39 4.70 -14.37
CA ARG A 8 71.82 6.11 -14.50
C ARG A 8 70.74 7.20 -14.63
N TRP A 9 69.46 6.91 -14.40
CA TRP A 9 68.41 7.94 -14.41
C TRP A 9 67.82 8.29 -13.03
N LEU A 10 68.54 7.96 -11.95
CA LEU A 10 68.13 8.23 -10.55
C LEU A 10 68.67 9.55 -9.95
N ALA A 11 69.27 10.43 -10.75
CA ALA A 11 69.88 11.67 -10.23
C ALA A 11 69.17 12.97 -10.66
N ALA A 12 68.12 12.91 -11.50
CA ALA A 12 67.40 14.10 -11.98
C ALA A 12 65.94 14.22 -11.49
N ALA A 13 65.39 13.20 -10.81
CA ALA A 13 64.02 13.22 -10.29
C ALA A 13 63.91 13.63 -8.79
N GLY A 14 65.05 13.80 -8.10
CA GLY A 14 65.09 14.03 -6.65
C GLY A 14 64.87 15.49 -6.19
N ALA A 15 64.84 16.46 -7.11
CA ALA A 15 64.79 17.89 -6.74
C ALA A 15 63.44 18.58 -7.04
N LEU A 16 62.51 17.91 -7.73
CA LEU A 16 61.15 18.42 -8.01
C LEU A 16 60.08 17.88 -7.04
N PHE A 17 60.41 16.90 -6.19
CA PHE A 17 59.49 16.34 -5.19
C PHE A 17 59.56 17.00 -3.80
N GLY A 18 60.52 17.89 -3.56
CA GLY A 18 60.77 18.51 -2.25
C GLY A 18 59.90 19.72 -1.90
N VAL A 19 59.18 20.30 -2.85
CA VAL A 19 58.34 21.51 -2.64
C VAL A 19 56.84 21.23 -2.77
N ALA A 20 56.44 20.06 -3.30
CA ALA A 20 55.03 19.63 -3.36
C ALA A 20 54.56 18.85 -2.11
N LEU A 21 55.49 18.42 -1.23
CA LEU A 21 55.16 17.61 -0.04
C LEU A 21 54.87 18.41 1.23
N LEU A 22 55.08 19.73 1.23
CA LEU A 22 54.83 20.58 2.40
C LEU A 22 53.57 21.45 2.29
N MET A 23 52.85 21.41 1.16
CA MET A 23 51.53 22.04 1.02
C MET A 23 50.37 21.04 0.87
N THR A 24 50.63 19.75 1.03
CA THR A 24 49.61 18.70 0.92
C THR A 24 49.30 18.04 2.27
N SER A 25 50.23 17.97 3.22
CA SER A 25 49.95 17.36 4.54
C SER A 25 48.97 18.15 5.39
N ASP A 26 48.99 19.49 5.34
CA ASP A 26 48.06 20.32 6.12
C ASP A 26 46.67 20.40 5.47
N VAL A 27 46.57 20.31 4.15
CA VAL A 27 45.27 20.23 3.44
C VAL A 27 44.60 18.87 3.67
N PHE A 28 45.35 17.77 3.67
CA PHE A 28 44.82 16.43 3.95
C PHE A 28 44.54 16.20 5.45
N SER A 29 45.27 16.85 6.35
CA SER A 29 45.04 16.85 7.80
C SER A 29 43.78 17.65 8.17
N GLN A 30 43.57 18.80 7.54
CA GLN A 30 42.35 19.60 7.71
C GLN A 30 41.14 18.88 7.09
N GLN A 31 41.25 18.32 5.88
CA GLN A 31 40.17 17.52 5.25
C GLN A 31 39.83 16.24 6.04
N LYS A 32 40.82 15.57 6.67
CA LYS A 32 40.56 14.42 7.55
C LYS A 32 39.99 14.82 8.92
N LYS A 33 40.31 16.00 9.45
CA LYS A 33 39.70 16.55 10.67
C LYS A 33 38.28 17.06 10.43
N ASP A 34 37.99 17.57 9.23
CA ASP A 34 36.64 17.99 8.82
C ASP A 34 35.73 16.80 8.51
N ALA A 35 36.28 15.70 7.97
CA ALA A 35 35.54 14.44 7.76
C ALA A 35 35.20 13.70 9.06
N LYS A 36 36.00 13.86 10.12
CA LYS A 36 35.79 13.18 11.42
C LYS A 36 34.77 13.85 12.34
N LYS A 37 34.25 15.04 11.98
CA LYS A 37 33.22 15.77 12.75
C LYS A 37 31.79 15.59 12.26
N LYS A 38 31.54 14.90 11.13
CA LYS A 38 30.24 14.91 10.44
C LYS A 38 29.34 13.68 10.67
N ASN A 39 29.49 12.97 11.79
CA ASN A 39 28.69 11.76 12.01
C ASN A 39 27.38 11.93 12.80
N ASP A 40 27.00 13.15 13.21
CA ASP A 40 25.63 13.48 13.66
C ASP A 40 25.28 15.01 13.53
N GLY A 41 25.98 15.79 12.70
CA GLY A 41 25.67 17.22 12.44
C GLY A 41 26.54 17.77 11.31
N PRO A 42 25.97 18.23 10.17
CA PRO A 42 25.28 19.53 9.97
C PRO A 42 23.96 19.46 9.17
N SER A 43 23.46 18.26 8.83
CA SER A 43 22.48 18.08 7.77
C SER A 43 21.01 18.28 8.19
N MET A 44 20.66 18.00 9.45
CA MET A 44 19.39 18.43 10.05
C MET A 44 19.34 19.96 10.20
N GLN A 45 20.44 20.57 10.64
CA GLN A 45 20.57 22.03 10.74
C GLN A 45 20.38 22.69 9.37
N THR A 46 20.95 22.12 8.30
CA THR A 46 20.73 22.60 6.93
C THR A 46 19.27 22.49 6.50
N ALA A 47 18.58 21.38 6.84
CA ALA A 47 17.14 21.25 6.57
C ALA A 47 16.32 22.30 7.35
N GLU A 48 16.63 22.48 8.63
CA GLU A 48 16.03 23.51 9.49
C GLU A 48 16.30 24.91 8.95
N GLU A 49 17.50 25.19 8.42
CA GLU A 49 17.85 26.47 7.80
C GLU A 49 17.08 26.73 6.49
N PHE A 50 16.96 25.72 5.62
CA PHE A 50 16.23 25.85 4.35
C PHE A 50 14.72 25.96 4.53
N LEU A 51 14.17 25.23 5.49
CA LEU A 51 12.72 25.16 5.76
C LEU A 51 12.29 26.10 6.89
N LYS A 52 13.23 26.85 7.48
CA LYS A 52 12.93 27.83 8.51
C LYS A 52 11.86 28.79 7.98
N PRO A 53 10.76 28.99 8.70
CA PRO A 53 9.82 30.03 8.33
C PRO A 53 10.54 31.37 8.28
N LYS A 54 10.45 32.02 7.12
CA LYS A 54 11.00 33.37 6.95
C LYS A 54 10.16 34.36 7.76
N PRO A 55 10.76 35.43 8.33
CA PRO A 55 10.00 36.49 8.97
C PRO A 55 8.89 36.97 8.04
N ARG A 56 7.66 37.05 8.56
CA ARG A 56 6.49 37.43 7.77
C ARG A 56 6.24 38.92 7.97
N PRO A 57 6.33 39.73 6.90
CA PRO A 57 6.08 41.15 7.03
C PRO A 57 4.66 41.38 7.55
N LYS A 58 4.48 42.44 8.33
CA LYS A 58 3.16 42.90 8.72
C LYS A 58 2.33 43.11 7.45
N LYS A 59 1.16 42.48 7.38
CA LYS A 59 0.25 42.62 6.25
C LYS A 59 -0.83 43.65 6.57
N ASP A 60 -1.32 44.31 5.53
CA ASP A 60 -2.46 45.23 5.65
C ASP A 60 -3.74 44.48 6.02
N ALA A 61 -4.70 45.22 6.56
CA ALA A 61 -6.04 44.68 6.79
C ALA A 61 -6.67 44.24 5.45
N ILE A 62 -7.32 43.09 5.45
CA ILE A 62 -8.12 42.61 4.30
C ILE A 62 -9.59 42.93 4.53
N PRO A 63 -10.39 43.05 3.45
CA PRO A 63 -11.83 43.22 3.57
C PRO A 63 -12.47 42.13 4.43
N ALA A 64 -13.54 42.48 5.15
CA ALA A 64 -14.28 41.54 6.00
C ALA A 64 -14.77 40.32 5.21
N SER A 65 -15.01 39.21 5.90
CA SER A 65 -15.62 38.02 5.30
C SER A 65 -17.11 38.26 5.03
N LYS A 66 -17.41 38.92 3.90
CA LYS A 66 -18.77 39.22 3.44
C LYS A 66 -18.86 39.02 1.93
N LEU A 67 -20.05 38.67 1.45
CA LEU A 67 -20.35 38.52 0.03
C LEU A 67 -20.99 39.81 -0.52
N PRO A 68 -20.71 40.22 -1.78
CA PRO A 68 -19.69 39.64 -2.66
C PRO A 68 -18.29 39.81 -2.08
N LEU A 69 -17.45 38.79 -2.23
CA LEU A 69 -16.13 38.76 -1.62
C LEU A 69 -15.16 39.65 -2.40
N GLU A 70 -14.40 40.49 -1.68
CA GLU A 70 -13.39 41.37 -2.28
C GLU A 70 -11.98 40.91 -1.90
N PHE A 71 -11.06 40.91 -2.87
CA PHE A 71 -9.64 40.58 -2.67
C PHE A 71 -8.73 41.78 -2.81
N VAL A 72 -7.66 41.78 -2.01
CA VAL A 72 -6.52 42.69 -2.22
C VAL A 72 -5.52 42.10 -3.20
N LYS A 73 -4.62 42.95 -3.71
CA LYS A 73 -3.55 42.50 -4.60
C LYS A 73 -2.58 41.55 -3.85
N GLY A 74 -2.21 40.43 -4.47
CA GLY A 74 -1.30 39.42 -3.92
C GLY A 74 -1.90 38.55 -2.82
N GLU A 75 -3.22 38.57 -2.64
CA GLU A 75 -3.87 37.81 -1.56
C GLU A 75 -3.69 36.30 -1.75
N ARG A 76 -3.35 35.61 -0.66
CA ARG A 76 -3.03 34.18 -0.63
C ARG A 76 -4.24 33.37 -0.16
N ILE A 77 -4.73 32.48 -1.01
CA ILE A 77 -5.99 31.76 -0.84
C ILE A 77 -5.71 30.26 -0.70
N ALA A 78 -6.14 29.66 0.41
CA ALA A 78 -6.03 28.22 0.66
C ALA A 78 -7.40 27.54 0.63
N PHE A 79 -7.52 26.48 -0.18
CA PHE A 79 -8.67 25.57 -0.10
C PHE A 79 -8.34 24.46 0.90
N VAL A 80 -9.25 24.18 1.83
CA VAL A 80 -9.12 23.11 2.82
C VAL A 80 -10.43 22.34 2.91
N GLY A 81 -10.36 21.02 3.08
CA GLY A 81 -11.56 20.19 3.10
C GLY A 81 -11.35 18.82 2.49
N ASN A 82 -12.47 18.20 2.13
CA ASN A 82 -12.56 16.83 1.63
C ASN A 82 -12.28 16.69 0.12
N THR A 83 -12.67 15.55 -0.48
CA THR A 83 -12.50 15.27 -1.93
C THR A 83 -13.09 16.34 -2.83
N THR A 84 -14.15 17.04 -2.42
CA THR A 84 -14.72 18.16 -3.18
C THR A 84 -13.66 19.23 -3.46
N ALA A 85 -12.86 19.56 -2.44
CA ALA A 85 -11.74 20.47 -2.61
C ALA A 85 -10.64 19.83 -3.45
N GLU A 86 -10.19 18.62 -3.10
CA GLU A 86 -9.06 18.00 -3.79
C GLU A 86 -9.28 17.88 -5.31
N ARG A 87 -10.45 17.43 -5.74
CA ARG A 87 -10.73 17.16 -7.17
C ARG A 87 -10.73 18.41 -8.04
N MET A 88 -10.94 19.61 -7.49
CA MET A 88 -10.76 20.85 -8.25
C MET A 88 -9.32 21.01 -8.78
N SER A 89 -8.32 20.35 -8.19
CA SER A 89 -6.95 20.36 -8.72
C SER A 89 -6.77 19.54 -10.00
N LEU A 90 -7.69 18.62 -10.31
CA LEU A 90 -7.65 17.81 -11.55
C LEU A 90 -8.11 18.63 -12.76
N TYR A 91 -9.08 19.51 -12.56
CA TYR A 91 -9.81 20.15 -13.65
C TYR A 91 -9.71 21.68 -13.63
N GLY A 92 -9.44 22.34 -12.49
CA GLY A 92 -9.02 23.74 -12.44
C GLY A 92 -10.05 24.79 -12.84
N HIS A 93 -11.35 24.48 -12.99
CA HIS A 93 -12.33 25.45 -13.49
C HIS A 93 -12.48 26.66 -12.57
N PHE A 94 -12.69 26.41 -11.27
CA PHE A 94 -12.94 27.49 -10.31
C PHE A 94 -11.76 28.48 -10.22
N GLU A 95 -10.54 27.97 -10.09
CA GLU A 95 -9.36 28.82 -9.98
C GLU A 95 -9.09 29.60 -11.28
N THR A 96 -9.38 29.01 -12.44
CA THR A 96 -9.31 29.72 -13.73
C THR A 96 -10.28 30.90 -13.77
N LEU A 97 -11.53 30.70 -13.34
CA LEU A 97 -12.53 31.76 -13.25
C LEU A 97 -12.09 32.87 -12.29
N LEU A 98 -11.48 32.50 -11.16
CA LEU A 98 -10.96 33.44 -10.17
C LEU A 98 -9.89 34.37 -10.79
N HIS A 99 -8.93 33.81 -11.53
CA HIS A 99 -7.89 34.59 -12.22
C HIS A 99 -8.45 35.49 -13.34
N LEU A 100 -9.47 35.01 -14.07
CA LEU A 100 -10.12 35.79 -15.13
C LEU A 100 -10.99 36.93 -14.61
N ARG A 101 -11.62 36.75 -13.44
CA ARG A 101 -12.42 37.79 -12.79
C ARG A 101 -11.54 38.85 -12.12
N HIS A 102 -10.40 38.44 -11.57
CA HIS A 102 -9.52 39.29 -10.76
C HIS A 102 -8.13 39.46 -11.38
N LYS A 103 -8.09 39.77 -12.69
CA LYS A 103 -6.85 39.88 -13.49
C LYS A 103 -5.81 40.85 -12.90
N ASP A 104 -6.28 41.91 -12.22
CA ASP A 104 -5.44 42.95 -11.61
C ASP A 104 -4.95 42.61 -10.19
N LYS A 105 -5.47 41.53 -9.60
CA LYS A 105 -5.20 41.19 -8.19
C LYS A 105 -4.00 40.28 -7.99
N GLU A 106 -3.47 39.62 -9.03
CA GLU A 106 -2.31 38.71 -8.89
C GLU A 106 -2.51 37.70 -7.72
N LEU A 107 -3.69 37.06 -7.67
CA LEU A 107 -4.04 36.15 -6.58
C LEU A 107 -3.12 34.93 -6.54
N VAL A 108 -2.79 34.45 -5.35
CA VAL A 108 -2.00 33.23 -5.16
C VAL A 108 -2.90 32.15 -4.56
N VAL A 109 -3.18 31.07 -5.30
CA VAL A 109 -4.11 30.02 -4.87
C VAL A 109 -3.38 28.71 -4.61
N ARG A 110 -3.73 28.03 -3.52
CA ARG A 110 -3.24 26.67 -3.18
C ARG A 110 -4.38 25.80 -2.68
N ASN A 111 -4.37 24.54 -3.09
CA ASN A 111 -5.39 23.57 -2.74
C ASN A 111 -4.80 22.47 -1.85
N PHE A 112 -5.22 22.47 -0.58
CA PHE A 112 -4.83 21.51 0.45
C PHE A 112 -5.97 20.52 0.77
N GLY A 113 -6.94 20.36 -0.14
CA GLY A 113 -7.98 19.34 -0.02
C GLY A 113 -7.37 17.94 0.14
N PHE A 114 -7.98 17.13 0.99
CA PHE A 114 -7.53 15.78 1.30
C PHE A 114 -8.76 14.89 1.53
N PRO A 115 -8.92 13.74 0.85
CA PRO A 115 -10.10 12.90 0.99
C PRO A 115 -10.22 12.37 2.41
N ALA A 116 -11.45 12.12 2.80
CA ALA A 116 -11.88 11.77 4.14
C ALA A 116 -11.46 12.83 5.20
N ASP A 117 -11.21 14.08 4.84
CA ASP A 117 -11.10 15.13 5.85
C ASP A 117 -12.48 15.47 6.42
N GLU A 118 -12.57 15.46 7.74
CA GLU A 118 -13.65 16.06 8.52
C GLU A 118 -13.08 17.26 9.29
N VAL A 119 -13.95 18.16 9.76
CA VAL A 119 -13.50 19.34 10.48
C VAL A 119 -12.73 18.98 11.77
N GLY A 120 -13.15 17.91 12.43
CA GLY A 120 -12.53 17.39 13.65
C GLY A 120 -11.48 16.29 13.45
N VAL A 121 -11.38 15.70 12.24
CA VAL A 121 -10.56 14.51 11.98
C VAL A 121 -9.83 14.66 10.65
N ARG A 122 -8.49 14.75 10.69
CA ARG A 122 -7.62 14.90 9.51
C ARG A 122 -6.44 13.94 9.61
N GLN A 123 -6.57 12.76 9.02
CA GLN A 123 -5.52 11.75 9.04
C GLN A 123 -4.41 12.12 8.05
N ARG A 124 -3.14 11.98 8.47
CA ARG A 124 -1.94 12.26 7.65
C ARG A 124 -0.86 11.19 7.87
N SER A 125 0.19 11.25 7.06
CA SER A 125 1.40 10.46 7.26
C SER A 125 2.06 10.73 8.62
N SER A 126 2.84 9.79 9.11
CA SER A 126 3.61 9.91 10.36
C SER A 126 4.54 11.13 10.32
N ASP A 127 4.64 11.87 11.44
CA ASP A 127 5.45 13.09 11.59
C ASP A 127 5.16 14.20 10.54
N TYR A 128 4.03 14.14 9.83
CA TYR A 128 3.58 15.22 8.94
C TYR A 128 3.56 16.56 9.68
N THR A 129 4.07 17.62 9.05
CA THR A 129 4.30 18.98 9.60
C THR A 129 5.39 19.16 10.66
N LYS A 130 6.12 18.12 11.06
CA LYS A 130 7.11 18.23 12.15
C LYS A 130 8.33 19.08 11.80
N LEU A 131 8.83 18.93 10.58
CA LEU A 131 9.98 19.69 10.07
C LEU A 131 9.55 21.00 9.40
N ASP A 132 8.45 20.94 8.65
CA ASP A 132 7.91 22.04 7.87
C ASP A 132 6.40 21.83 7.73
N ASP A 133 5.63 22.90 7.93
CA ASP A 133 4.17 22.88 7.80
C ASP A 133 3.81 23.60 6.50
N PRO A 134 3.35 22.89 5.44
CA PRO A 134 3.16 23.49 4.13
C PRO A 134 2.04 24.55 4.11
N LEU A 135 1.07 24.44 5.03
CA LEU A 135 0.01 25.45 5.17
C LEU A 135 0.56 26.70 5.86
N PHE A 136 1.40 26.52 6.89
CA PHE A 136 2.10 27.64 7.54
C PHE A 136 3.10 28.32 6.60
N ALA A 137 3.89 27.54 5.85
CA ALA A 137 4.81 28.03 4.85
C ALA A 137 4.09 28.77 3.72
N PHE A 138 2.90 28.29 3.33
CA PHE A 138 2.04 29.03 2.42
C PHE A 138 1.49 30.32 3.02
N ASN A 139 1.35 30.46 4.35
CA ASN A 139 0.92 31.72 4.98
C ASN A 139 -0.36 32.34 4.36
N PRO A 140 -1.49 31.61 4.40
CA PRO A 140 -2.75 32.01 3.78
C PRO A 140 -3.32 33.29 4.41
N ASP A 141 -3.91 34.14 3.57
CA ASP A 141 -4.71 35.29 3.94
C ASP A 141 -6.19 34.92 4.10
N THR A 142 -6.68 34.07 3.19
CA THR A 142 -8.06 33.59 3.16
C THR A 142 -8.11 32.06 3.07
N PHE A 143 -8.99 31.43 3.86
CA PHE A 143 -9.36 30.03 3.77
C PHE A 143 -10.74 29.88 3.14
N LEU A 144 -10.86 29.03 2.12
CA LEU A 144 -12.15 28.47 1.68
C LEU A 144 -12.27 27.04 2.22
N CYS A 145 -13.34 26.79 2.98
CA CYS A 145 -13.49 25.58 3.76
C CYS A 145 -14.62 24.69 3.21
N PHE A 146 -14.27 23.49 2.74
CA PHE A 146 -15.15 22.51 2.09
C PHE A 146 -15.34 21.27 2.98
N PHE A 147 -16.19 21.41 4.01
CA PHE A 147 -16.50 20.33 4.94
C PHE A 147 -18.02 20.04 4.97
N GLY A 148 -18.42 18.96 5.65
CA GLY A 148 -19.83 18.58 5.84
C GLY A 148 -20.25 17.33 5.04
N TRP A 149 -19.52 16.95 4.00
CA TRP A 149 -19.81 15.73 3.23
C TRP A 149 -19.62 14.48 4.08
N ASN A 150 -18.40 14.27 4.59
CA ASN A 150 -18.04 13.10 5.39
C ASN A 150 -18.83 13.04 6.70
N GLU A 151 -19.08 14.20 7.31
CA GLU A 151 -19.82 14.28 8.56
C GLU A 151 -21.30 13.95 8.38
N SER A 152 -21.85 14.12 7.17
CA SER A 152 -23.27 13.85 6.86
C SER A 152 -23.69 12.39 7.09
N PHE A 153 -22.75 11.45 7.02
CA PHE A 153 -22.99 10.03 7.29
C PHE A 153 -23.33 9.73 8.77
N LYS A 154 -23.18 10.71 9.68
CA LYS A 154 -23.70 10.62 11.05
C LYS A 154 -25.18 10.99 11.17
N GLY A 155 -25.80 11.44 10.08
CA GLY A 155 -27.21 11.85 10.04
C GLY A 155 -27.54 12.99 11.00
N PRO A 156 -28.83 13.18 11.35
CA PRO A 156 -29.26 14.27 12.22
C PRO A 156 -28.56 14.31 13.59
N ALA A 157 -28.16 13.15 14.13
CA ALA A 157 -27.49 13.05 15.43
C ALA A 157 -26.08 13.68 15.45
N GLY A 158 -25.43 13.82 14.30
CA GLY A 158 -24.07 14.37 14.21
C GLY A 158 -23.98 15.90 14.12
N VAL A 159 -25.09 16.57 13.79
CA VAL A 159 -25.11 18.01 13.43
C VAL A 159 -24.55 18.90 14.54
N ALA A 160 -24.97 18.70 15.79
CA ALA A 160 -24.53 19.54 16.91
C ALA A 160 -23.02 19.41 17.18
N LYS A 161 -22.48 18.19 17.09
CA LYS A 161 -21.03 17.95 17.21
C LYS A 161 -20.27 18.59 16.06
N PHE A 162 -20.77 18.46 14.83
CA PHE A 162 -20.15 19.07 13.66
C PHE A 162 -20.02 20.58 13.79
N GLN A 163 -21.07 21.29 14.21
CA GLN A 163 -21.02 22.73 14.44
C GLN A 163 -19.97 23.13 15.50
N ALA A 164 -19.92 22.40 16.62
CA ALA A 164 -18.95 22.65 17.67
C ALA A 164 -17.50 22.41 17.18
N ASP A 165 -17.27 21.33 16.43
CA ASP A 165 -15.96 21.03 15.84
C ASP A 165 -15.57 22.11 14.81
N TYR A 166 -16.53 22.67 14.06
CA TYR A 166 -16.30 23.74 13.11
C TYR A 166 -15.88 25.06 13.77
N GLU A 167 -16.57 25.46 14.84
CA GLU A 167 -16.17 26.62 15.64
C GLU A 167 -14.77 26.44 16.22
N LYS A 168 -14.47 25.23 16.73
CA LYS A 168 -13.14 24.89 17.24
C LYS A 168 -12.08 24.99 16.14
N PHE A 169 -12.35 24.45 14.96
CA PHE A 169 -11.45 24.52 13.81
C PHE A 169 -11.10 25.96 13.43
N ILE A 170 -12.08 26.86 13.34
CA ILE A 170 -11.83 28.27 13.01
C ILE A 170 -10.89 28.90 14.04
N ASN A 171 -11.14 28.64 15.33
CA ASN A 171 -10.28 29.15 16.40
C ASN A 171 -8.86 28.58 16.32
N ASP A 172 -8.73 27.26 16.16
CA ASP A 172 -7.45 26.56 16.08
C ASP A 172 -6.63 27.02 14.87
N TYR A 173 -7.26 27.15 13.70
CA TYR A 173 -6.60 27.61 12.47
C TYR A 173 -6.20 29.08 12.55
N THR A 174 -7.03 29.93 13.16
CA THR A 174 -6.67 31.33 13.42
C THR A 174 -5.43 31.43 14.30
N ALA A 175 -5.35 30.58 15.34
CA ALA A 175 -4.22 30.56 16.26
C ALA A 175 -2.96 29.96 15.61
N LYS A 176 -3.10 28.88 14.86
CA LYS A 176 -1.98 28.13 14.26
C LYS A 176 -1.42 28.81 13.01
N TYR A 177 -2.26 29.44 12.19
CA TYR A 177 -1.89 30.02 10.90
C TYR A 177 -2.29 31.51 10.82
N PRO A 178 -1.67 32.40 11.62
CA PRO A 178 -1.87 33.83 11.46
C PRO A 178 -1.29 34.31 10.12
N ARG A 179 -1.76 35.45 9.61
CA ARG A 179 -1.33 35.99 8.31
C ARG A 179 0.08 36.58 8.29
N ASP A 180 0.58 36.98 9.46
CA ASP A 180 1.87 37.63 9.65
C ASP A 180 2.39 37.42 11.09
N ASP A 181 3.58 37.95 11.37
CA ASP A 181 4.20 37.85 12.70
C ASP A 181 3.57 38.81 13.72
N ALA A 182 2.76 39.78 13.26
CA ALA A 182 1.90 40.61 14.11
C ALA A 182 0.59 39.90 14.51
N LYS A 183 0.41 38.64 14.09
CA LYS A 183 -0.77 37.81 14.33
C LYS A 183 -2.08 38.39 13.77
N SER A 184 -1.99 39.06 12.62
CA SER A 184 -3.18 39.50 11.88
C SER A 184 -4.09 38.29 11.54
N PRO A 185 -5.42 38.40 11.75
CA PRO A 185 -6.32 37.26 11.62
C PRO A 185 -6.55 36.88 10.15
N ALA A 186 -6.55 35.58 9.86
CA ALA A 186 -6.96 35.04 8.57
C ALA A 186 -8.47 35.24 8.34
N ARG A 187 -8.87 35.39 7.08
CA ARG A 187 -10.28 35.43 6.66
C ARG A 187 -10.76 34.00 6.36
N PHE A 188 -11.96 33.65 6.82
CA PHE A 188 -12.58 32.36 6.55
C PHE A 188 -13.84 32.55 5.74
N VAL A 189 -14.00 31.74 4.69
CA VAL A 189 -15.22 31.60 3.90
C VAL A 189 -15.69 30.15 4.02
N LEU A 190 -16.90 29.96 4.52
CA LEU A 190 -17.45 28.62 4.72
C LEU A 190 -18.27 28.23 3.51
N VAL A 191 -18.01 27.04 2.97
CA VAL A 191 -18.69 26.53 1.77
C VAL A 191 -19.53 25.32 2.19
N SER A 192 -20.78 25.26 1.75
CA SER A 192 -21.62 24.07 2.00
C SER A 192 -21.03 22.83 1.33
N PRO A 193 -21.39 21.60 1.75
CA PRO A 193 -21.13 20.43 0.91
C PRO A 193 -21.90 20.52 -0.42
N ILE A 194 -21.50 19.73 -1.41
CA ILE A 194 -22.27 19.49 -2.64
C ILE A 194 -23.47 18.56 -2.36
N ALA A 195 -24.42 18.51 -3.30
CA ALA A 195 -25.46 17.49 -3.32
C ALA A 195 -24.91 16.11 -3.77
N PHE A 196 -25.71 15.06 -3.64
CA PHE A 196 -25.47 13.72 -4.19
C PHE A 196 -26.28 13.54 -5.49
N GLU A 197 -25.63 13.19 -6.59
CA GLU A 197 -26.24 12.90 -7.89
C GLU A 197 -26.81 11.48 -7.92
N ASN A 198 -28.07 11.32 -8.33
CA ASN A 198 -28.60 10.01 -8.69
C ASN A 198 -28.04 9.57 -10.05
N THR A 199 -27.06 8.68 -10.04
CA THR A 199 -26.38 8.20 -11.26
C THR A 199 -27.21 7.25 -12.10
N GLY A 200 -28.37 6.79 -11.59
CA GLY A 200 -29.19 5.73 -12.19
C GLY A 200 -28.60 4.32 -12.03
N ASP A 201 -27.43 4.17 -11.41
CA ASP A 201 -26.85 2.86 -11.12
C ASP A 201 -27.56 2.22 -9.91
N LYS A 202 -28.15 1.04 -10.13
CA LYS A 202 -28.88 0.29 -9.09
C LYS A 202 -27.99 -0.18 -7.93
N PHE A 203 -26.67 -0.19 -8.11
CA PHE A 203 -25.71 -0.60 -7.08
C PHE A 203 -25.18 0.57 -6.25
N LEU A 204 -25.55 1.81 -6.58
CA LEU A 204 -25.21 3.01 -5.83
C LEU A 204 -26.46 3.57 -5.10
N PRO A 205 -26.28 4.46 -4.10
CA PRO A 205 -27.39 5.17 -3.49
C PRO A 205 -28.20 5.99 -4.51
N ASP A 206 -29.51 6.11 -4.29
CA ASP A 206 -30.40 6.89 -5.16
C ASP A 206 -30.39 8.41 -4.86
N GLY A 207 -29.60 8.81 -3.87
CA GLY A 207 -29.38 10.20 -3.47
C GLY A 207 -30.45 10.77 -2.54
N LYS A 208 -31.53 10.05 -2.20
CA LYS A 208 -32.60 10.63 -1.37
C LYS A 208 -32.20 10.81 0.09
N ALA A 209 -31.72 9.75 0.72
CA ALA A 209 -31.30 9.79 2.12
C ALA A 209 -30.03 10.64 2.26
N GLU A 210 -29.14 10.53 1.29
CA GLU A 210 -27.88 11.27 1.23
C GLU A 210 -28.16 12.77 1.14
N ASN A 211 -28.99 13.23 0.20
CA ASN A 211 -29.32 14.64 0.06
C ASN A 211 -30.08 15.21 1.26
N ALA A 212 -30.95 14.43 1.90
CA ALA A 212 -31.62 14.85 3.13
C ALA A 212 -30.60 15.14 4.25
N ASN A 213 -29.59 14.29 4.42
CA ASN A 213 -28.52 14.51 5.39
C ASN A 213 -27.62 15.68 4.96
N LEU A 214 -27.17 15.72 3.71
CA LEU A 214 -26.28 16.78 3.22
C LEU A 214 -26.89 18.17 3.37
N LYS A 215 -28.21 18.31 3.19
CA LYS A 215 -28.93 19.55 3.44
C LYS A 215 -28.81 20.01 4.90
N LEU A 216 -28.93 19.10 5.87
CA LEU A 216 -28.77 19.42 7.29
C LEU A 216 -27.36 19.96 7.59
N TYR A 217 -26.35 19.39 6.93
CA TYR A 217 -24.96 19.81 7.13
C TYR A 217 -24.66 21.12 6.40
N ALA A 218 -25.23 21.36 5.22
CA ALA A 218 -25.20 22.66 4.57
C ALA A 218 -25.81 23.77 5.44
N ASP A 219 -26.97 23.50 6.05
CA ASP A 219 -27.62 24.42 6.99
C ASP A 219 -26.78 24.64 8.26
N ALA A 220 -26.12 23.60 8.77
CA ALA A 220 -25.21 23.74 9.90
C ALA A 220 -23.98 24.59 9.58
N VAL A 221 -23.38 24.45 8.39
CA VAL A 221 -22.28 25.32 7.95
C VAL A 221 -22.76 26.77 7.88
N LYS A 222 -23.94 27.01 7.31
CA LYS A 222 -24.56 28.34 7.26
C LYS A 222 -24.75 28.94 8.66
N ALA A 223 -25.30 28.17 9.59
CA ALA A 223 -25.50 28.63 10.97
C ALA A 223 -24.18 28.97 11.69
N VAL A 224 -23.10 28.21 11.46
CA VAL A 224 -21.76 28.54 11.98
C VAL A 224 -21.26 29.85 11.37
N ALA A 225 -21.42 30.03 10.06
CA ALA A 225 -21.01 31.25 9.37
C ALA A 225 -21.75 32.48 9.89
N GLU A 226 -23.08 32.40 10.04
CA GLU A 226 -23.92 33.47 10.60
C GLU A 226 -23.50 33.82 12.03
N LYS A 227 -23.32 32.81 12.89
CA LYS A 227 -22.87 32.99 14.28
C LYS A 227 -21.51 33.67 14.36
N ARG A 228 -20.60 33.39 13.42
CA ARG A 228 -19.24 33.94 13.37
C ARG A 228 -19.13 35.19 12.50
N ASN A 229 -20.23 35.65 11.91
CA ASN A 229 -20.27 36.76 10.95
C ASN A 229 -19.25 36.58 9.81
N LEU A 230 -19.24 35.38 9.21
CA LEU A 230 -18.40 34.98 8.09
C LEU A 230 -19.23 34.82 6.81
N ALA A 231 -18.58 34.97 5.65
CA ALA A 231 -19.17 34.66 4.37
C ALA A 231 -19.51 33.16 4.27
N PHE A 232 -20.71 32.86 3.78
CA PHE A 232 -21.20 31.52 3.50
C PHE A 232 -21.56 31.40 2.02
N VAL A 233 -21.00 30.39 1.36
CA VAL A 233 -21.28 30.08 -0.05
C VAL A 233 -22.06 28.76 -0.12
N ASP A 234 -23.28 28.84 -0.66
CA ASP A 234 -24.12 27.67 -0.91
C ASP A 234 -23.80 27.07 -2.28
N ILE A 235 -23.15 25.91 -2.28
CA ILE A 235 -22.96 25.07 -3.48
C ILE A 235 -23.84 23.82 -3.47
N TYR A 236 -24.56 23.54 -2.38
CA TYR A 236 -25.50 22.42 -2.31
C TYR A 236 -26.67 22.65 -3.27
N THR A 237 -27.32 23.81 -3.14
CA THR A 237 -28.51 24.14 -3.95
C THR A 237 -28.23 24.15 -5.46
N PRO A 238 -27.18 24.83 -5.98
CA PRO A 238 -26.91 24.82 -7.41
C PRO A 238 -26.47 23.45 -7.95
N THR A 239 -25.72 22.65 -7.16
CA THR A 239 -25.35 21.30 -7.59
C THR A 239 -26.55 20.36 -7.61
N LEU A 240 -27.44 20.43 -6.61
CA LEU A 240 -28.71 19.69 -6.63
C LEU A 240 -29.53 20.01 -7.87
N ALA A 241 -29.73 21.30 -8.16
CA ALA A 241 -30.47 21.73 -9.35
C ALA A 241 -29.82 21.25 -10.65
N ALA A 242 -28.49 21.21 -10.72
CA ALA A 242 -27.77 20.68 -11.88
C ALA A 242 -27.96 19.18 -12.04
N PHE A 243 -27.90 18.41 -10.95
CA PHE A 243 -28.14 16.97 -10.97
C PHE A 243 -29.59 16.61 -11.35
N GLU A 244 -30.57 17.40 -10.88
CA GLU A 244 -31.99 17.20 -11.20
C GLU A 244 -32.36 17.61 -12.63
N LYS A 245 -31.64 18.57 -13.23
CA LYS A 245 -31.88 19.03 -14.60
C LYS A 245 -31.64 17.93 -15.64
N GLY A 246 -30.78 16.95 -15.33
CA GLY A 246 -30.30 15.96 -16.28
C GLY A 246 -29.39 16.54 -17.36
N GLY A 247 -28.96 15.71 -18.33
CA GLY A 247 -28.08 16.12 -19.43
C GLY A 247 -26.70 15.47 -19.47
N GLY A 248 -26.50 14.40 -18.70
CA GLY A 248 -25.24 13.64 -18.61
C GLY A 248 -24.87 13.40 -17.15
N LYS A 249 -23.93 12.48 -16.89
CA LYS A 249 -23.39 12.27 -15.55
C LYS A 249 -22.43 13.40 -15.21
N LEU A 250 -22.61 14.07 -14.07
CA LEU A 250 -21.71 15.12 -13.57
C LEU A 250 -20.74 14.59 -12.51
N THR A 251 -20.99 13.40 -11.99
CA THR A 251 -20.13 12.71 -11.03
C THR A 251 -19.78 11.30 -11.52
N VAL A 252 -18.71 10.73 -10.97
CA VAL A 252 -18.30 9.35 -11.23
C VAL A 252 -19.23 8.37 -10.50
N SER A 253 -19.51 8.61 -9.21
CA SER A 253 -20.26 7.70 -8.33
C SER A 253 -21.24 8.43 -7.40
N GLY A 254 -21.82 9.54 -7.86
CA GLY A 254 -22.80 10.34 -7.12
C GLY A 254 -22.23 11.57 -6.40
N PHE A 255 -20.91 11.66 -6.21
CA PHE A 255 -20.31 12.81 -5.50
C PHE A 255 -18.94 13.26 -6.03
N GLN A 256 -18.13 12.33 -6.54
CA GLN A 256 -16.84 12.67 -7.15
C GLN A 256 -17.08 13.36 -8.48
N MET A 257 -16.96 14.69 -8.51
CA MET A 257 -17.13 15.47 -9.73
C MET A 257 -16.22 14.95 -10.84
N ASN A 258 -16.78 14.72 -12.02
CA ASN A 258 -15.99 14.61 -13.25
C ASN A 258 -15.69 16.01 -13.81
N GLU A 259 -15.08 16.13 -14.98
CA GLU A 259 -14.74 17.43 -15.57
C GLU A 259 -15.97 18.32 -15.78
N ALA A 260 -17.08 17.75 -16.25
CA ALA A 260 -18.32 18.49 -16.47
C ALA A 260 -18.95 18.95 -15.14
N GLY A 261 -18.92 18.09 -14.11
CA GLY A 261 -19.35 18.45 -12.76
C GLY A 261 -18.46 19.51 -12.11
N ASP A 262 -17.14 19.45 -12.31
CA ASP A 262 -16.19 20.46 -11.82
C ASP A 262 -16.44 21.82 -12.45
N LYS A 263 -16.80 21.86 -13.74
CA LYS A 263 -17.23 23.10 -14.39
C LYS A 263 -18.45 23.70 -13.71
N VAL A 264 -19.50 22.90 -13.46
CA VAL A 264 -20.72 23.35 -12.76
C VAL A 264 -20.38 23.84 -11.35
N LEU A 265 -19.56 23.08 -10.61
CA LEU A 265 -19.10 23.45 -9.28
C LEU A 265 -18.31 24.77 -9.30
N GLY A 266 -17.41 24.94 -10.26
CA GLY A 266 -16.62 26.16 -10.41
C GLY A 266 -17.47 27.39 -10.74
N GLU A 267 -18.46 27.25 -11.61
CA GLU A 267 -19.43 28.32 -11.91
C GLU A 267 -20.31 28.65 -10.69
N ALA A 268 -20.75 27.64 -9.93
CA ALA A 268 -21.52 27.82 -8.70
C ALA A 268 -20.71 28.55 -7.62
N LEU A 269 -19.44 28.17 -7.42
CA LEU A 269 -18.54 28.85 -6.49
C LEU A 269 -18.28 30.30 -6.90
N ASP A 270 -17.96 30.54 -8.16
CA ASP A 270 -17.72 31.88 -8.71
C ASP A 270 -18.96 32.78 -8.56
N ALA A 271 -20.14 32.26 -8.90
CA ALA A 271 -21.40 33.00 -8.74
C ALA A 271 -21.76 33.24 -7.26
N GLY A 272 -21.55 32.25 -6.40
CA GLY A 272 -21.83 32.35 -4.97
C GLY A 272 -20.90 33.32 -4.24
N LEU A 273 -19.64 33.42 -4.68
CA LEU A 273 -18.66 34.33 -4.09
C LEU A 273 -18.81 35.78 -4.57
N PHE A 274 -19.11 35.98 -5.86
CA PHE A 274 -18.97 37.29 -6.50
C PHE A 274 -20.23 37.78 -7.22
N GLY A 275 -21.30 36.99 -7.23
CA GLY A 275 -22.46 37.22 -8.09
C GLY A 275 -22.22 36.78 -9.54
N PRO A 276 -23.20 37.04 -10.45
CA PRO A 276 -23.15 36.57 -11.83
C PRO A 276 -21.83 36.86 -12.55
N ASN A 277 -21.31 35.88 -13.27
CA ASN A 277 -20.05 36.01 -13.98
C ASN A 277 -20.17 36.90 -15.22
N ASN A 278 -19.55 38.07 -15.14
CA ASN A 278 -19.48 39.08 -16.19
C ASN A 278 -18.16 39.06 -16.99
N SER A 279 -17.28 38.08 -16.77
CA SER A 279 -16.07 37.89 -17.60
C SER A 279 -16.47 37.64 -19.06
N ALA A 280 -15.77 38.33 -19.98
CA ALA A 280 -15.89 38.11 -21.41
C ALA A 280 -15.30 36.76 -21.86
N VAL A 281 -14.37 36.20 -21.08
CA VAL A 281 -13.67 34.94 -21.36
C VAL A 281 -14.44 33.80 -20.69
N LYS A 282 -14.97 32.89 -21.50
CA LYS A 282 -15.80 31.75 -21.06
C LYS A 282 -15.04 30.43 -21.17
N ALA A 283 -15.46 29.42 -20.40
CA ALA A 283 -14.95 28.06 -20.50
C ALA A 283 -15.03 27.52 -21.94
N GLY A 284 -14.02 26.76 -22.38
CA GLY A 284 -13.88 26.28 -23.75
C GLY A 284 -13.26 27.27 -24.74
N THR A 285 -13.05 28.54 -24.37
CA THR A 285 -12.27 29.47 -25.22
C THR A 285 -10.77 29.19 -25.10
N SER A 286 -10.00 29.46 -26.17
CA SER A 286 -8.54 29.20 -26.16
C SER A 286 -7.81 29.94 -25.03
N GLU A 287 -8.23 31.15 -24.65
CA GLU A 287 -7.66 31.88 -23.51
C GLU A 287 -7.95 31.17 -22.19
N PHE A 288 -9.19 30.74 -21.96
CA PHE A 288 -9.58 30.00 -20.75
C PHE A 288 -8.79 28.70 -20.62
N GLU A 289 -8.75 27.88 -21.67
CA GLU A 289 -8.07 26.58 -21.63
C GLU A 289 -6.56 26.72 -21.44
N LYS A 290 -5.94 27.80 -21.94
CA LYS A 290 -4.52 28.09 -21.71
C LYS A 290 -4.23 28.39 -20.24
N ILE A 291 -5.07 29.20 -19.59
CA ILE A 291 -4.95 29.48 -18.15
C ILE A 291 -5.22 28.22 -17.33
N ARG A 292 -6.28 27.49 -17.70
CA ARG A 292 -6.69 26.25 -17.02
C ARG A 292 -5.62 25.18 -17.05
N ALA A 293 -4.96 24.97 -18.20
CA ALA A 293 -3.83 24.04 -18.31
C ALA A 293 -2.70 24.40 -17.33
N ALA A 294 -2.35 25.68 -17.22
CA ALA A 294 -1.35 26.15 -16.27
C ALA A 294 -1.80 26.01 -14.81
N VAL A 295 -3.10 26.19 -14.51
CA VAL A 295 -3.70 25.95 -13.19
C VAL A 295 -3.61 24.47 -12.81
N ILE A 296 -3.95 23.55 -13.72
CA ILE A 296 -3.88 22.10 -13.48
C ILE A 296 -2.43 21.67 -13.24
N GLU A 297 -1.49 22.12 -14.08
CA GLU A 297 -0.05 21.84 -13.89
C GLU A 297 0.43 22.37 -12.54
N LYS A 298 0.06 23.61 -12.19
CA LYS A 298 0.38 24.22 -10.88
C LYS A 298 -0.18 23.40 -9.72
N GLY A 299 -1.43 22.96 -9.81
CA GLY A 299 -2.10 22.13 -8.81
C GLY A 299 -1.38 20.80 -8.60
N TRP A 300 -0.97 20.16 -9.69
CA TRP A 300 -0.18 18.92 -9.62
C TRP A 300 1.18 19.13 -8.95
N ILE A 301 1.95 20.16 -9.35
CA ILE A 301 3.26 20.45 -8.73
C ILE A 301 3.08 20.78 -7.25
N HIS A 302 2.06 21.57 -6.91
CA HIS A 302 1.75 21.88 -5.52
C HIS A 302 1.41 20.64 -4.70
N SER A 303 0.71 19.66 -5.27
CA SER A 303 0.41 18.40 -4.56
C SER A 303 1.69 17.66 -4.14
N GLN A 304 2.80 17.85 -4.84
CA GLN A 304 4.09 17.27 -4.46
C GLN A 304 4.71 17.93 -3.21
N ASP A 305 4.17 19.06 -2.73
CA ASP A 305 4.62 19.71 -1.48
C ASP A 305 4.04 19.01 -0.23
N TYR A 306 2.84 18.45 -0.30
CA TYR A 306 2.16 17.87 0.88
C TYR A 306 1.65 16.43 0.70
N ARG A 307 1.72 15.89 -0.53
CA ARG A 307 1.30 14.54 -0.94
C ARG A 307 2.34 13.87 -1.87
N MET A 308 3.61 14.22 -1.72
CA MET A 308 4.73 13.59 -2.41
C MET A 308 4.69 12.08 -2.17
N VAL A 309 4.93 11.33 -3.23
CA VAL A 309 5.22 9.90 -3.16
C VAL A 309 6.44 9.69 -2.25
N ASN A 310 6.44 8.64 -1.42
CA ASN A 310 7.39 8.43 -0.32
C ASN A 310 7.34 9.50 0.79
N GLY A 311 6.15 10.06 1.08
CA GLY A 311 5.95 11.08 2.10
C GLY A 311 6.54 10.76 3.48
N TRP A 312 6.59 9.50 3.92
CA TRP A 312 7.23 9.14 5.19
C TRP A 312 8.75 9.38 5.15
N TYR A 313 9.43 9.21 4.02
CA TYR A 313 10.87 9.54 3.93
C TYR A 313 11.13 11.04 3.83
N VAL A 314 10.17 11.79 3.27
CA VAL A 314 10.29 13.23 3.06
C VAL A 314 9.95 14.00 4.33
N TYR A 315 8.78 13.70 4.91
CA TYR A 315 8.18 14.41 6.05
C TYR A 315 8.34 13.66 7.36
N GLY A 316 8.47 12.33 7.26
CA GLY A 316 8.21 11.43 8.38
C GLY A 316 9.46 10.93 9.12
N GLY A 317 9.25 10.01 10.06
CA GLY A 317 10.30 9.48 10.93
C GLY A 317 11.35 8.54 10.29
N ARG A 318 11.21 8.13 9.02
CA ARG A 318 12.15 7.21 8.34
C ARG A 318 13.30 7.91 7.61
N ARG A 319 13.45 9.22 7.79
CA ARG A 319 14.52 10.02 7.20
C ARG A 319 15.84 9.81 7.95
N THR A 320 16.57 8.76 7.61
CA THR A 320 17.73 8.32 8.40
C THR A 320 19.05 8.97 8.00
N TYR A 321 19.31 9.22 6.72
CA TYR A 321 20.61 9.75 6.25
C TYR A 321 20.56 10.78 5.13
N ASP A 322 19.47 10.84 4.35
CA ASP A 322 19.32 11.84 3.29
C ASP A 322 18.53 13.04 3.80
N THR A 323 19.26 13.98 4.40
CA THR A 323 18.70 15.17 5.05
C THR A 323 18.94 16.46 4.26
N GLU A 324 19.59 16.41 3.10
CA GLU A 324 19.87 17.61 2.29
C GLU A 324 19.11 17.67 0.97
N THR A 325 18.72 16.53 0.37
CA THR A 325 18.01 16.52 -0.93
C THR A 325 16.61 17.12 -0.82
N PHE A 326 15.76 16.56 0.05
CA PHE A 326 14.35 16.96 0.18
C PHE A 326 14.11 18.43 0.53
N PRO A 327 14.86 19.07 1.46
CA PRO A 327 14.70 20.50 1.74
C PRO A 327 14.93 21.38 0.52
N ARG A 328 15.91 21.03 -0.33
CA ARG A 328 16.18 21.75 -1.58
C ARG A 328 15.08 21.50 -2.61
N GLU A 329 14.57 20.27 -2.67
CA GLU A 329 13.44 19.91 -3.51
C GLU A 329 12.17 20.69 -3.14
N TYR A 330 11.89 20.89 -1.85
CA TYR A 330 10.80 21.76 -1.41
C TYR A 330 10.94 23.20 -1.86
N VAL A 331 12.12 23.79 -1.66
CA VAL A 331 12.41 25.15 -2.11
C VAL A 331 12.20 25.25 -3.61
N LYS A 332 12.71 24.26 -4.36
CA LYS A 332 12.52 24.19 -5.81
C LYS A 332 11.06 24.07 -6.20
N LEU A 333 10.31 23.12 -5.63
CA LEU A 333 8.89 22.91 -5.89
C LEU A 333 8.09 24.19 -5.67
N ARG A 334 8.24 24.84 -4.51
CA ARG A 334 7.51 26.08 -4.19
C ARG A 334 7.85 27.22 -5.14
N ASN A 335 9.09 27.32 -5.60
CA ASN A 335 9.51 28.28 -6.61
C ASN A 335 8.92 27.93 -7.99
N MET A 336 8.88 26.65 -8.38
CA MET A 336 8.22 26.20 -9.63
C MET A 336 6.73 26.57 -9.62
N VAL A 337 6.04 26.37 -8.49
CA VAL A 337 4.63 26.78 -8.34
C VAL A 337 4.49 28.30 -8.43
N THR A 338 5.42 29.06 -7.85
CA THR A 338 5.45 30.54 -7.96
C THR A 338 5.65 31.01 -9.41
N VAL A 339 6.52 30.33 -10.18
CA VAL A 339 6.67 30.57 -11.63
C VAL A 339 5.33 30.39 -12.36
N ARG A 340 4.55 29.35 -12.01
CA ARG A 340 3.21 29.16 -12.60
C ARG A 340 2.22 30.24 -12.16
N ASP A 341 2.27 30.72 -10.93
CA ASP A 341 1.42 31.85 -10.51
C ASP A 341 1.66 33.08 -11.41
N HIS A 342 2.92 33.47 -11.61
CA HIS A 342 3.27 34.58 -12.52
C HIS A 342 2.85 34.31 -13.97
N TYR A 343 3.08 33.09 -14.46
CA TYR A 343 2.69 32.69 -15.80
C TYR A 343 1.18 32.81 -16.02
N ILE A 344 0.37 32.38 -15.04
CA ILE A 344 -1.08 32.51 -15.04
C ILE A 344 -1.50 33.99 -15.03
N TRP A 345 -0.89 34.83 -14.19
CA TRP A 345 -1.20 36.27 -14.14
C TRP A 345 -0.89 36.97 -15.46
N ASP A 346 0.23 36.63 -16.09
CA ASP A 346 0.64 37.21 -17.36
C ASP A 346 -0.32 36.81 -18.48
N ILE A 347 -0.74 35.54 -18.56
CA ILE A 347 -1.78 35.11 -19.52
C ILE A 347 -3.09 35.85 -19.24
N ALA A 348 -3.58 35.83 -18.01
CA ALA A 348 -4.84 36.45 -17.64
C ALA A 348 -4.86 37.96 -17.91
N GLY A 349 -3.71 38.63 -17.71
CA GLY A 349 -3.49 40.04 -18.03
C GLY A 349 -3.26 40.35 -19.51
N GLY A 350 -3.29 39.34 -20.40
CA GLY A 350 -3.13 39.52 -21.85
C GLY A 350 -1.69 39.76 -22.31
N LYS A 351 -0.69 39.39 -21.50
CA LYS A 351 0.73 39.49 -21.87
C LYS A 351 1.17 38.28 -22.70
N ALA A 352 2.16 38.48 -23.55
CA ALA A 352 2.82 37.39 -24.25
C ALA A 352 3.67 36.56 -23.26
N VAL A 353 3.51 35.24 -23.30
CA VAL A 353 4.24 34.29 -22.44
C VAL A 353 4.90 33.21 -23.30
N PRO A 354 6.02 32.60 -22.84
CA PRO A 354 6.63 31.47 -23.54
C PRO A 354 5.69 30.26 -23.61
N GLU A 355 6.00 29.28 -24.45
CA GLU A 355 5.20 28.05 -24.58
C GLU A 355 5.16 27.25 -23.27
N LYS A 356 6.29 27.22 -22.54
CA LYS A 356 6.43 26.53 -21.25
C LYS A 356 7.00 27.48 -20.20
N PRO A 357 6.62 27.34 -18.92
CA PRO A 357 7.24 28.09 -17.83
C PRO A 357 8.74 27.75 -17.67
N ASP A 358 9.55 28.73 -17.25
CA ASP A 358 11.00 28.56 -17.08
C ASP A 358 11.38 28.21 -15.63
N ASP A 359 11.79 26.96 -15.41
CA ASP A 359 12.21 26.44 -14.11
C ASP A 359 13.71 26.53 -13.83
N SER A 360 14.50 27.10 -14.75
CA SER A 360 15.97 27.13 -14.64
C SER A 360 16.49 27.86 -13.40
N LYS A 361 15.69 28.77 -12.82
CA LYS A 361 16.04 29.58 -11.64
C LYS A 361 15.26 29.22 -10.38
N THR A 362 14.65 28.03 -10.33
CA THR A 362 13.81 27.60 -9.20
C THR A 362 14.60 26.99 -8.04
N GLY A 363 15.87 26.65 -8.24
CA GLY A 363 16.75 26.15 -7.18
C GLY A 363 17.63 25.01 -7.66
N GLU A 364 18.79 24.87 -7.03
CA GLU A 364 19.75 23.81 -7.32
C GLU A 364 19.44 22.54 -6.54
N LEU A 365 19.40 21.41 -7.25
CA LEU A 365 19.32 20.08 -6.66
C LEU A 365 20.69 19.43 -6.66
N ILE A 366 20.97 18.66 -5.62
CA ILE A 366 22.24 17.93 -5.46
C ILE A 366 22.05 16.45 -5.78
N VAL A 367 23.11 15.80 -6.24
CA VAL A 367 23.19 14.34 -6.28
C VAL A 367 23.89 13.88 -5.00
N PRO A 368 23.22 13.15 -4.11
CA PRO A 368 23.84 12.69 -2.89
C PRO A 368 24.94 11.66 -3.21
N PRO A 369 26.00 11.57 -2.37
CA PRO A 369 27.02 10.56 -2.56
C PRO A 369 26.39 9.17 -2.50
N THR A 370 26.70 8.34 -3.49
CA THR A 370 26.18 6.97 -3.52
C THR A 370 26.72 6.15 -2.36
N ARG A 371 25.87 5.28 -1.82
CA ARG A 371 26.28 4.23 -0.85
C ARG A 371 26.51 2.88 -1.52
N PHE A 372 26.30 2.82 -2.84
CA PHE A 372 26.62 1.68 -3.67
C PHE A 372 28.11 1.69 -4.03
N GLY A 373 28.71 0.53 -4.28
CA GLY A 373 30.10 0.43 -4.71
C GLY A 373 31.15 0.54 -3.60
N GLY A 374 30.81 1.03 -2.40
CA GLY A 374 31.79 1.36 -1.35
C GLY A 374 32.71 0.18 -0.99
N PRO A 375 34.05 0.36 -0.93
CA PRO A 375 34.99 -0.69 -0.54
C PRO A 375 34.72 -1.22 0.87
N ASP A 376 33.95 -0.43 1.63
CA ASP A 376 33.48 -0.71 2.95
C ASP A 376 32.14 -1.47 2.99
N ARG A 377 31.49 -1.96 1.92
CA ARG A 377 30.12 -2.54 2.06
C ARG A 377 29.88 -3.83 1.28
N ALA A 378 29.49 -4.94 1.93
CA ALA A 378 29.38 -6.26 1.27
C ALA A 378 28.06 -6.51 0.57
N TYR A 379 27.09 -5.67 0.88
CA TYR A 379 25.87 -5.58 0.10
C TYR A 379 26.08 -4.71 -1.16
N SER A 380 27.24 -4.05 -1.31
CA SER A 380 27.62 -3.42 -2.56
C SER A 380 27.85 -4.50 -3.62
N GLU A 381 27.15 -4.36 -4.74
CA GLU A 381 27.06 -5.43 -5.73
C GLU A 381 28.19 -5.39 -6.78
N ASN A 382 29.14 -4.43 -6.70
CA ASN A 382 30.32 -4.32 -7.58
C ASN A 382 31.53 -3.60 -6.94
N PRO A 383 32.75 -3.74 -7.52
CA PRO A 383 33.92 -2.92 -7.16
C PRO A 383 33.65 -1.41 -7.34
N PRO A 384 34.23 -0.53 -6.50
CA PRO A 384 33.92 0.90 -6.47
C PRO A 384 34.06 1.65 -7.80
N ALA A 385 34.88 1.14 -8.72
CA ALA A 385 35.24 1.79 -9.98
C ALA A 385 34.33 1.45 -11.18
N MET A 386 33.39 0.50 -11.07
CA MET A 386 32.63 0.00 -12.24
C MET A 386 31.13 0.35 -12.28
N GLY A 387 30.55 0.88 -11.19
CA GLY A 387 29.08 1.04 -11.11
C GLY A 387 28.32 -0.30 -11.22
N PRO A 388 26.98 -0.32 -11.26
CA PRO A 388 26.20 -1.54 -11.43
C PRO A 388 26.27 -2.07 -12.88
N VAL A 389 27.01 -3.16 -13.09
CA VAL A 389 26.96 -3.94 -14.34
C VAL A 389 25.80 -4.94 -14.26
N ILE A 390 24.67 -4.60 -14.89
CA ILE A 390 23.51 -5.49 -14.99
C ILE A 390 23.76 -6.44 -16.17
N ALA A 391 24.08 -7.71 -15.86
CA ALA A 391 24.41 -8.72 -16.87
C ALA A 391 23.30 -8.86 -17.93
N PRO A 392 23.62 -8.95 -19.24
CA PRO A 392 22.63 -9.20 -20.29
C PRO A 392 21.81 -10.47 -20.04
N PRO A 393 20.58 -10.58 -20.56
CA PRO A 393 19.74 -11.76 -20.32
C PRO A 393 20.39 -13.09 -20.66
N ALA A 394 21.12 -13.18 -21.78
CA ALA A 394 21.79 -14.41 -22.19
C ALA A 394 22.84 -14.90 -21.17
N GLU A 395 23.57 -13.97 -20.54
CA GLU A 395 24.54 -14.30 -19.50
C GLU A 395 23.84 -14.68 -18.20
N LEU A 396 22.76 -13.98 -17.85
CA LEU A 396 21.94 -14.30 -16.69
C LEU A 396 21.34 -15.70 -16.80
N ILE A 397 20.75 -16.05 -17.95
CA ILE A 397 20.17 -17.38 -18.21
C ILE A 397 21.24 -18.46 -18.10
N LYS A 398 22.43 -18.23 -18.68
CA LYS A 398 23.55 -19.19 -18.61
C LYS A 398 24.03 -19.44 -17.17
N GLY A 399 23.97 -18.42 -16.32
CA GLY A 399 24.35 -18.51 -14.91
C GLY A 399 23.24 -19.01 -13.98
N ALA A 400 21.99 -18.97 -14.41
CA ALA A 400 20.83 -19.39 -13.63
C ALA A 400 20.78 -20.93 -13.48
N ARG A 401 20.26 -21.37 -12.34
CA ARG A 401 19.96 -22.78 -12.05
C ARG A 401 18.46 -22.97 -12.14
N VAL A 402 18.04 -24.01 -12.86
CA VAL A 402 16.64 -24.46 -12.96
C VAL A 402 16.61 -25.98 -12.71
N PRO A 403 15.49 -26.54 -12.21
CA PRO A 403 15.38 -27.97 -11.97
C PRO A 403 15.35 -28.77 -13.27
N ALA A 404 15.60 -30.07 -13.18
CA ALA A 404 15.50 -30.97 -14.33
C ALA A 404 14.08 -30.88 -14.95
N GLY A 405 14.00 -30.94 -16.27
CA GLY A 405 12.73 -30.78 -16.99
C GLY A 405 12.29 -29.32 -17.17
N PHE A 406 13.08 -28.33 -16.77
CA PHE A 406 12.81 -26.91 -17.01
C PHE A 406 13.89 -26.20 -17.83
N LYS A 407 13.48 -25.13 -18.52
CA LYS A 407 14.37 -24.13 -19.13
C LYS A 407 13.85 -22.73 -18.82
N LEU A 408 14.78 -21.78 -18.70
CA LEU A 408 14.49 -20.36 -18.57
C LEU A 408 14.71 -19.68 -19.93
N GLU A 409 13.72 -18.93 -20.40
CA GLU A 409 13.76 -18.22 -21.67
C GLU A 409 13.41 -16.75 -21.50
N LEU A 410 14.06 -15.88 -22.26
CA LEU A 410 13.71 -14.47 -22.32
C LEU A 410 12.49 -14.28 -23.23
N PHE A 411 11.45 -13.61 -22.72
CA PHE A 411 10.31 -13.19 -23.52
C PHE A 411 10.48 -11.78 -24.08
N ALA A 412 10.89 -10.82 -23.25
CA ALA A 412 11.15 -9.43 -23.62
C ALA A 412 12.20 -8.77 -22.71
N ASP A 413 13.01 -7.85 -23.24
CA ASP A 413 13.89 -6.99 -22.45
C ASP A 413 13.87 -5.53 -22.93
N GLU A 414 14.56 -4.67 -22.18
CA GLU A 414 14.64 -3.24 -22.49
C GLU A 414 15.35 -2.92 -23.82
N LYS A 415 16.10 -3.86 -24.40
CA LYS A 415 16.76 -3.68 -25.69
C LYS A 415 15.81 -3.92 -26.85
N MET A 416 14.87 -4.86 -26.67
CA MET A 416 13.76 -5.07 -27.58
C MET A 416 12.79 -3.89 -27.50
N PHE A 417 12.42 -3.47 -26.28
CA PHE A 417 11.45 -2.40 -26.04
C PHE A 417 11.93 -1.47 -24.91
N PRO A 418 12.46 -0.27 -25.22
CA PRO A 418 12.94 0.68 -24.22
C PRO A 418 11.90 1.08 -23.16
N GLU A 419 10.62 0.94 -23.48
CA GLU A 419 9.50 1.21 -22.59
C GLU A 419 9.42 0.22 -21.41
N LEU A 420 9.97 -0.99 -21.56
CA LEU A 420 10.01 -2.04 -20.53
C LEU A 420 11.08 -1.74 -19.47
N ALA A 421 10.86 -0.69 -18.69
CA ALA A 421 11.74 -0.25 -17.61
C ALA A 421 11.08 -0.42 -16.25
N SER A 422 11.79 -1.06 -15.31
CA SER A 422 11.30 -1.29 -13.94
C SER A 422 9.90 -1.96 -13.88
N PRO A 423 9.72 -3.14 -14.50
CA PRO A 423 8.45 -3.86 -14.47
C PRO A 423 8.15 -4.38 -13.06
N VAL A 424 6.89 -4.28 -12.63
CA VAL A 424 6.48 -4.58 -11.24
C VAL A 424 5.32 -5.58 -11.13
N GLN A 425 4.42 -5.63 -12.14
CA GLN A 425 3.30 -6.55 -12.18
C GLN A 425 2.99 -6.95 -13.65
N ILE A 426 2.50 -8.17 -13.85
CA ILE A 426 2.00 -8.70 -15.11
C ILE A 426 0.57 -9.20 -15.02
N ASN A 427 -0.12 -9.22 -16.16
CA ASN A 427 -1.40 -9.92 -16.31
C ASN A 427 -1.64 -10.28 -17.78
N PHE A 428 -2.67 -11.08 -18.07
CA PHE A 428 -3.05 -11.42 -19.45
C PHE A 428 -4.48 -10.99 -19.75
N ASP A 429 -4.69 -10.33 -20.89
CA ASP A 429 -6.03 -9.91 -21.34
C ASP A 429 -6.84 -11.05 -21.98
N SER A 430 -8.07 -10.75 -22.41
CA SER A 430 -8.98 -11.72 -23.06
C SER A 430 -8.50 -12.20 -24.43
N LYS A 431 -7.53 -11.49 -25.05
CA LYS A 431 -6.85 -11.89 -26.30
C LYS A 431 -5.62 -12.76 -26.01
N GLY A 432 -5.24 -12.94 -24.74
CA GLY A 432 -4.07 -13.69 -24.31
C GLY A 432 -2.74 -12.93 -24.42
N ARG A 433 -2.79 -11.59 -24.57
CA ARG A 433 -1.60 -10.74 -24.65
C ARG A 433 -1.07 -10.45 -23.25
N LEU A 434 0.25 -10.34 -23.10
CA LEU A 434 0.87 -10.02 -21.82
C LEU A 434 0.82 -8.51 -21.58
N TRP A 435 0.30 -8.10 -20.44
CA TRP A 435 0.30 -6.71 -19.98
C TRP A 435 1.33 -6.54 -18.87
N VAL A 436 2.02 -5.39 -18.85
CA VAL A 436 3.08 -5.11 -17.87
C VAL A 436 2.92 -3.70 -17.31
N ALA A 437 2.94 -3.55 -15.99
CA ALA A 437 3.10 -2.26 -15.32
C ALA A 437 4.58 -1.93 -15.15
N CYS A 438 4.98 -0.76 -15.62
CA CYS A 438 6.37 -0.28 -15.61
C CYS A 438 6.50 1.03 -14.82
N MET A 439 7.52 1.13 -13.96
CA MET A 439 7.76 2.25 -13.06
C MET A 439 9.13 2.95 -13.28
N PRO A 440 9.43 3.55 -14.44
CA PRO A 440 10.68 4.28 -14.63
C PRO A 440 10.88 5.44 -13.64
N THR A 441 9.81 6.03 -13.09
CA THR A 441 9.86 7.10 -12.08
C THR A 441 10.24 6.59 -10.68
N TYR A 442 10.23 5.28 -10.46
CA TYR A 442 10.54 4.68 -9.15
C TYR A 442 11.92 5.11 -8.61
N PRO A 443 12.05 5.43 -7.31
CA PRO A 443 11.02 5.39 -6.27
C PRO A 443 10.18 6.66 -6.15
N GLN A 444 10.51 7.73 -6.87
CA GLN A 444 9.89 9.04 -6.67
C GLN A 444 10.27 10.00 -7.79
N TRP A 445 9.31 10.80 -8.28
CA TRP A 445 9.58 11.91 -9.19
C TRP A 445 10.53 12.96 -8.58
N ARG A 446 11.40 13.55 -9.39
CA ARG A 446 12.35 14.59 -8.99
C ARG A 446 11.93 15.96 -9.55
N PRO A 447 11.85 17.02 -8.71
CA PRO A 447 11.39 18.33 -9.16
C PRO A 447 12.23 18.94 -10.30
N GLY A 448 11.55 19.29 -11.39
CA GLY A 448 12.16 19.85 -12.60
C GLY A 448 12.54 18.81 -13.66
N ASP A 449 12.44 17.52 -13.35
CA ASP A 449 12.44 16.48 -14.37
C ASP A 449 11.07 16.45 -15.08
N VAL A 450 10.99 15.74 -16.22
CA VAL A 450 9.71 15.49 -16.89
C VAL A 450 8.71 14.87 -15.91
N MET A 451 7.44 15.24 -16.06
CA MET A 451 6.34 14.68 -15.28
C MET A 451 6.35 13.14 -15.39
N PRO A 452 5.91 12.39 -14.36
CA PRO A 452 5.92 10.94 -14.37
C PRO A 452 5.29 10.37 -15.63
N ASN A 453 6.00 9.43 -16.23
CA ASN A 453 5.57 8.72 -17.44
C ASN A 453 5.55 7.21 -17.23
N ASP A 454 5.16 6.78 -16.02
CA ASP A 454 4.98 5.37 -15.74
C ASP A 454 3.81 4.83 -16.55
N ARG A 455 3.83 3.54 -16.88
CA ARG A 455 3.04 3.06 -18.03
C ARG A 455 2.55 1.63 -17.90
N LEU A 456 1.46 1.35 -18.61
CA LEU A 456 0.99 0.01 -18.94
C LEU A 456 1.39 -0.32 -20.38
N LEU A 457 2.04 -1.46 -20.54
CA LEU A 457 2.48 -2.00 -21.83
C LEU A 457 1.68 -3.24 -22.20
N ILE A 458 1.51 -3.46 -23.50
CA ILE A 458 0.98 -4.69 -24.08
C ILE A 458 2.08 -5.30 -24.93
N LEU A 459 2.51 -6.51 -24.57
CA LEU A 459 3.52 -7.30 -25.26
C LEU A 459 2.86 -8.47 -25.99
N GLU A 460 3.23 -8.64 -27.26
CA GLU A 460 2.66 -9.65 -28.14
C GLU A 460 3.77 -10.44 -28.84
N ASP A 461 3.65 -11.76 -28.82
CA ASP A 461 4.38 -12.71 -29.67
C ASP A 461 3.53 -12.94 -30.92
N LYS A 462 3.98 -12.42 -32.07
CA LYS A 462 3.16 -12.39 -33.30
C LYS A 462 3.44 -13.57 -34.21
N ASP A 463 4.64 -14.13 -34.13
CA ASP A 463 5.06 -15.26 -34.97
C ASP A 463 5.06 -16.61 -34.22
N GLY A 464 4.84 -16.60 -32.91
CA GLY A 464 4.75 -17.78 -32.07
C GLY A 464 6.11 -18.39 -31.73
N ASP A 465 7.23 -17.68 -31.92
CA ASP A 465 8.57 -18.14 -31.56
C ASP A 465 8.82 -18.14 -30.04
N GLY A 466 7.91 -17.49 -29.30
CA GLY A 466 7.95 -17.39 -27.87
C GLY A 466 8.67 -16.18 -27.30
N LYS A 467 8.88 -15.15 -28.11
CA LYS A 467 9.37 -13.83 -27.72
C LYS A 467 8.36 -12.78 -28.14
N ALA A 468 8.40 -11.63 -27.48
CA ALA A 468 7.61 -10.49 -27.91
C ALA A 468 8.26 -9.80 -29.12
N ASP A 469 7.46 -9.56 -30.15
CA ASP A 469 7.85 -8.82 -31.36
C ASP A 469 7.18 -7.45 -31.46
N LYS A 470 6.15 -7.23 -30.63
CA LYS A 470 5.42 -5.96 -30.57
C LYS A 470 5.21 -5.53 -29.13
N CYS A 471 5.46 -4.25 -28.89
CA CYS A 471 5.11 -3.52 -27.66
C CYS A 471 4.19 -2.36 -28.02
N THR A 472 3.07 -2.26 -27.30
CA THR A 472 2.13 -1.13 -27.41
C THR A 472 2.05 -0.46 -26.05
N VAL A 473 2.19 0.86 -26.01
CA VAL A 473 1.94 1.65 -24.80
C VAL A 473 0.45 1.95 -24.72
N PHE A 474 -0.24 1.32 -23.76
CA PHE A 474 -1.68 1.54 -23.56
C PHE A 474 -1.96 2.89 -22.89
N TYR A 475 -1.16 3.23 -21.88
CA TYR A 475 -1.26 4.50 -21.17
C TYR A 475 0.06 4.80 -20.44
N ASP A 476 0.55 6.04 -20.49
CA ASP A 476 1.89 6.45 -20.01
C ASP A 476 1.89 7.69 -19.10
N LYS A 477 0.76 8.04 -18.49
CA LYS A 477 0.65 9.17 -17.56
C LYS A 477 0.44 8.71 -16.12
N LEU A 478 0.97 7.54 -15.76
CA LEU A 478 0.86 6.98 -14.41
C LEU A 478 2.00 7.49 -13.51
N HIS A 479 1.80 7.32 -12.20
CA HIS A 479 2.81 7.61 -11.18
C HIS A 479 2.87 6.46 -10.15
N CYS A 480 4.00 5.75 -10.15
CA CYS A 480 4.29 4.56 -9.36
C CYS A 480 3.13 3.54 -9.32
N PRO A 481 2.72 2.96 -10.46
CA PRO A 481 1.60 2.02 -10.51
C PRO A 481 1.86 0.68 -9.81
N GLY A 482 1.38 0.55 -8.57
CA GLY A 482 1.62 -0.63 -7.72
C GLY A 482 0.83 -1.87 -8.10
N GLY A 483 -0.29 -1.72 -8.82
CA GLY A 483 -0.97 -2.83 -9.45
C GLY A 483 -2.15 -2.45 -10.35
N PHE A 484 -2.59 -3.40 -11.18
CA PHE A 484 -3.68 -3.27 -12.14
C PHE A 484 -4.46 -4.57 -12.36
N GLU A 485 -5.72 -4.46 -12.80
CA GLU A 485 -6.57 -5.58 -13.24
C GLU A 485 -7.60 -5.12 -14.30
N PHE A 486 -8.05 -6.03 -15.14
CA PHE A 486 -9.07 -5.73 -16.16
C PHE A 486 -10.47 -5.70 -15.56
N TYR A 487 -11.28 -4.76 -16.03
CA TYR A 487 -12.66 -4.56 -15.59
C TYR A 487 -13.47 -3.84 -16.67
N ASN A 488 -14.70 -4.26 -16.92
CA ASN A 488 -15.67 -3.60 -17.79
C ASN A 488 -15.11 -3.17 -19.17
N GLY A 489 -14.27 -4.02 -19.77
CA GLY A 489 -13.61 -3.76 -21.06
C GLY A 489 -12.47 -2.72 -21.01
N GLY A 490 -12.03 -2.34 -19.81
CA GLY A 490 -10.89 -1.46 -19.56
C GLY A 490 -9.98 -2.03 -18.46
N VAL A 491 -9.25 -1.14 -17.78
CA VAL A 491 -8.25 -1.48 -16.77
C VAL A 491 -8.42 -0.59 -15.54
N LEU A 492 -8.52 -1.21 -14.36
CA LEU A 492 -8.34 -0.56 -13.07
C LEU A 492 -6.84 -0.55 -12.75
N VAL A 493 -6.28 0.61 -12.40
CA VAL A 493 -4.85 0.75 -12.07
C VAL A 493 -4.65 1.77 -10.95
N ILE A 494 -3.75 1.47 -10.01
CA ILE A 494 -3.28 2.47 -9.05
C ILE A 494 -2.31 3.41 -9.76
N SER A 495 -2.52 4.71 -9.60
CA SER A 495 -1.59 5.78 -9.94
C SER A 495 -1.61 6.79 -8.80
N GLN A 496 -0.64 6.70 -7.89
CA GLN A 496 -0.70 7.33 -6.58
C GLN A 496 -0.95 8.86 -6.68
N PRO A 497 -1.86 9.45 -5.87
CA PRO A 497 -2.67 8.86 -4.79
C PRO A 497 -4.04 8.30 -5.23
N ARG A 498 -4.22 7.91 -6.50
CA ARG A 498 -5.54 7.62 -7.08
C ARG A 498 -5.62 6.22 -7.67
N MET A 499 -6.83 5.69 -7.75
CA MET A 499 -7.18 4.58 -8.64
C MET A 499 -7.83 5.16 -9.89
N LEU A 500 -7.36 4.72 -11.06
CA LEU A 500 -7.90 5.10 -12.36
C LEU A 500 -8.65 3.91 -12.98
N PHE A 501 -9.70 4.23 -13.72
CA PHE A 501 -10.28 3.36 -14.73
C PHE A 501 -9.89 3.89 -16.12
N LEU A 502 -9.23 3.05 -16.90
CA LEU A 502 -8.71 3.38 -18.23
C LEU A 502 -9.39 2.50 -19.27
N LYS A 503 -9.89 3.08 -20.36
CA LYS A 503 -10.60 2.32 -21.38
C LYS A 503 -10.26 2.78 -22.80
N ASP A 504 -10.01 1.80 -23.66
CA ASP A 504 -9.96 1.94 -25.11
C ASP A 504 -11.39 1.90 -25.66
N THR A 505 -11.77 2.90 -26.42
CA THR A 505 -13.11 3.06 -26.96
C THR A 505 -13.19 2.91 -28.48
N ASP A 506 -12.05 2.88 -29.19
CA ASP A 506 -11.99 2.79 -30.64
C ASP A 506 -11.23 1.56 -31.17
N GLY A 507 -10.57 0.81 -30.30
CA GLY A 507 -9.86 -0.44 -30.59
C GLY A 507 -8.41 -0.27 -31.02
N ASP A 508 -7.81 0.91 -30.83
CA ASP A 508 -6.40 1.18 -31.17
C ASP A 508 -5.38 0.70 -30.11
N ASP A 509 -5.87 0.04 -29.04
CA ASP A 509 -5.11 -0.39 -27.87
C ASP A 509 -4.47 0.77 -27.08
N LYS A 510 -5.15 1.92 -26.99
CA LYS A 510 -4.82 3.03 -26.07
C LYS A 510 -6.04 3.48 -25.27
N ALA A 511 -5.79 4.03 -24.10
CA ALA A 511 -6.87 4.57 -23.28
C ALA A 511 -7.36 5.93 -23.82
N ASP A 512 -8.59 5.96 -24.32
CA ASP A 512 -9.31 7.18 -24.71
C ASP A 512 -10.06 7.79 -23.51
N GLU A 513 -10.61 6.92 -22.67
CA GLU A 513 -11.33 7.29 -21.47
C GLU A 513 -10.43 7.12 -20.24
N VAL A 514 -10.29 8.20 -19.47
CA VAL A 514 -9.56 8.22 -18.20
C VAL A 514 -10.49 8.71 -17.10
N THR A 515 -10.92 7.78 -16.26
CA THR A 515 -11.80 8.07 -15.12
C THR A 515 -11.02 7.98 -13.81
N TYR A 516 -10.92 9.10 -13.09
CA TYR A 516 -10.36 9.15 -11.73
C TYR A 516 -11.38 8.57 -10.74
N LEU A 517 -11.27 7.26 -10.48
CA LEU A 517 -12.29 6.45 -9.82
C LEU A 517 -12.31 6.64 -8.30
N ILE A 518 -11.17 6.49 -7.61
CA ILE A 518 -11.09 6.68 -6.15
C ILE A 518 -9.83 7.47 -5.80
N ASP A 519 -10.00 8.54 -5.03
CA ASP A 519 -8.92 9.38 -4.51
C ASP A 519 -8.50 8.96 -3.09
N GLY A 520 -7.25 9.27 -2.72
CA GLY A 520 -6.79 9.20 -1.34
C GLY A 520 -6.10 7.89 -0.90
N TRP A 521 -5.66 7.09 -1.87
CA TRP A 521 -4.71 6.01 -1.63
C TRP A 521 -3.38 6.59 -1.13
N ALA A 522 -2.76 5.89 -0.18
CA ALA A 522 -1.54 6.32 0.47
C ALA A 522 -0.40 6.61 -0.53
N THR A 523 0.40 7.63 -0.22
CA THR A 523 1.65 7.99 -0.92
C THR A 523 2.85 7.91 0.02
N ASP A 524 2.65 7.42 1.25
CA ASP A 524 3.60 7.47 2.35
C ASP A 524 4.92 6.72 2.08
N ASP A 525 4.82 5.50 1.54
CA ASP A 525 5.97 4.60 1.29
C ASP A 525 5.64 3.71 0.09
N THR A 526 6.34 3.91 -1.04
CA THR A 526 6.10 3.18 -2.30
C THR A 526 6.26 1.66 -2.20
N HIS A 527 6.93 1.15 -1.16
CA HIS A 527 7.00 -0.28 -0.91
C HIS A 527 5.78 -0.82 -0.20
N HIS A 528 5.02 0.02 0.51
CA HIS A 528 3.88 -0.41 1.30
C HIS A 528 2.54 0.04 0.72
N THR A 529 2.53 0.89 -0.31
CA THR A 529 1.30 1.34 -0.99
C THR A 529 0.51 0.19 -1.63
N CYS A 530 -0.77 0.44 -1.90
CA CYS A 530 -1.71 -0.47 -2.56
C CYS A 530 -1.11 -1.19 -3.80
N ASN A 531 -1.05 -2.52 -3.77
CA ASN A 531 -0.43 -3.39 -4.79
C ASN A 531 -1.11 -4.78 -4.84
N ALA A 532 -0.53 -5.71 -5.62
CA ALA A 532 -0.90 -7.14 -5.70
C ALA A 532 -2.40 -7.36 -5.94
N PHE A 533 -2.86 -6.93 -7.12
CA PHE A 533 -4.26 -6.97 -7.53
C PHE A 533 -4.63 -8.40 -7.95
N GLU A 534 -5.69 -8.95 -7.36
CA GLU A 534 -6.18 -10.30 -7.69
C GLU A 534 -7.71 -10.35 -7.53
N TRP A 535 -8.40 -10.89 -8.54
CA TRP A 535 -9.85 -11.10 -8.47
C TRP A 535 -10.19 -12.34 -7.63
N SER A 536 -11.14 -12.18 -6.71
CA SER A 536 -11.82 -13.35 -6.15
C SER A 536 -12.63 -14.05 -7.24
N HIS A 537 -12.98 -15.31 -7.01
CA HIS A 537 -13.78 -16.07 -7.97
C HIS A 537 -15.14 -15.40 -8.24
N GLY A 538 -15.69 -14.71 -7.23
CA GLY A 538 -16.95 -13.98 -7.30
C GLY A 538 -16.90 -12.56 -7.89
N GLY A 539 -15.72 -12.08 -8.33
CA GLY A 539 -15.58 -10.75 -8.93
C GLY A 539 -15.37 -9.60 -7.93
N LEU A 540 -14.81 -9.88 -6.75
CA LEU A 540 -14.34 -8.83 -5.83
C LEU A 540 -12.82 -8.64 -5.95
N LEU A 541 -12.36 -7.40 -6.08
CA LEU A 541 -10.94 -7.09 -6.26
C LEU A 541 -10.23 -7.04 -4.90
N HIS A 542 -9.25 -7.91 -4.72
CA HIS A 542 -8.38 -7.92 -3.54
C HIS A 542 -7.09 -7.16 -3.83
N MET A 543 -6.69 -6.29 -2.91
CA MET A 543 -5.51 -5.43 -3.03
C MET A 543 -4.80 -5.35 -1.68
N LEU A 544 -3.48 -5.35 -1.68
CA LEU A 544 -2.66 -5.39 -0.47
C LEU A 544 -2.01 -4.06 -0.17
N GLU A 545 -1.93 -3.70 1.11
CA GLU A 545 -1.24 -2.50 1.60
C GLU A 545 -0.53 -2.81 2.91
N GLY A 546 0.73 -2.37 3.03
CA GLY A 546 1.56 -2.57 4.21
C GLY A 546 1.26 -1.59 5.34
N ILE A 547 1.94 -1.76 6.48
CA ILE A 547 1.74 -0.95 7.69
C ILE A 547 2.31 0.47 7.59
N SER A 548 3.05 0.80 6.50
CA SER A 548 3.74 2.08 6.40
C SER A 548 2.95 3.16 5.66
N THR A 549 1.63 3.19 5.84
CA THR A 549 0.69 3.94 5.00
C THR A 549 -0.40 4.64 5.80
N SER A 550 -1.01 5.64 5.17
CA SER A 550 -2.11 6.43 5.71
C SER A 550 -3.17 6.67 4.64
N THR A 551 -3.97 5.65 4.35
CA THR A 551 -5.03 5.69 3.32
C THR A 551 -6.30 6.33 3.86
N THR A 552 -6.88 7.23 3.08
CA THR A 552 -8.06 8.03 3.39
C THR A 552 -8.95 8.09 2.15
N LEU A 553 -9.94 7.21 2.03
CA LEU A 553 -10.80 7.13 0.84
C LEU A 553 -12.18 7.75 1.15
N GLU A 554 -12.83 8.24 0.11
CA GLU A 554 -14.27 8.52 0.16
C GLU A 554 -15.00 7.64 -0.84
N THR A 555 -16.13 7.10 -0.42
CA THR A 555 -17.00 6.28 -1.25
C THR A 555 -18.43 6.82 -1.17
N PRO A 556 -19.35 6.37 -2.04
CA PRO A 556 -20.77 6.66 -1.91
C PRO A 556 -21.37 6.24 -0.56
N TRP A 557 -20.66 5.39 0.18
CA TRP A 557 -21.05 4.84 1.49
C TRP A 557 -20.36 5.53 2.67
N GLY A 558 -19.53 6.54 2.41
CA GLY A 558 -18.86 7.35 3.42
C GLY A 558 -17.33 7.21 3.41
N PRO A 559 -16.67 7.88 4.37
CA PRO A 559 -15.21 7.87 4.46
C PRO A 559 -14.67 6.52 4.97
N HIS A 560 -13.61 6.03 4.34
CA HIS A 560 -12.78 4.91 4.82
C HIS A 560 -11.41 5.43 5.23
N ARG A 561 -10.90 5.01 6.40
CA ARG A 561 -9.61 5.47 6.93
C ARG A 561 -8.81 4.31 7.49
N SER A 562 -7.54 4.25 7.13
CA SER A 562 -6.57 3.25 7.58
C SER A 562 -5.23 3.93 7.84
N LYS A 563 -4.74 3.97 9.09
CA LYS A 563 -3.43 4.53 9.46
C LYS A 563 -2.60 3.45 10.13
N GLY A 564 -1.54 3.01 9.47
CA GLY A 564 -0.66 1.97 10.01
C GLY A 564 -1.27 0.58 10.11
N ASP A 565 -2.46 0.39 9.54
CA ASP A 565 -3.22 -0.86 9.58
C ASP A 565 -3.00 -1.64 8.28
N GLY A 566 -1.89 -2.37 8.20
CA GLY A 566 -1.59 -3.23 7.06
C GLY A 566 -2.65 -4.33 6.89
N GLY A 567 -3.04 -4.61 5.65
CA GLY A 567 -4.04 -5.62 5.37
C GLY A 567 -4.38 -5.78 3.90
N CYS A 568 -5.55 -6.36 3.67
CA CYS A 568 -6.14 -6.50 2.35
C CYS A 568 -7.42 -5.66 2.25
N TYR A 569 -7.45 -4.78 1.25
CA TYR A 569 -8.66 -4.12 0.79
C TYR A 569 -9.41 -5.05 -0.16
N VAL A 570 -10.73 -5.07 -0.03
CA VAL A 570 -11.63 -5.74 -0.96
C VAL A 570 -12.60 -4.71 -1.50
N LEU A 571 -12.48 -4.45 -2.80
CA LEU A 571 -13.29 -3.50 -3.55
C LEU A 571 -14.29 -4.25 -4.42
N ASP A 572 -15.55 -3.87 -4.29
CA ASP A 572 -16.58 -4.14 -5.29
C ASP A 572 -16.67 -2.91 -6.21
N PRO A 573 -16.16 -2.96 -7.46
CA PRO A 573 -16.16 -1.81 -8.36
C PRO A 573 -17.56 -1.47 -8.92
N ARG A 574 -18.56 -2.34 -8.75
CA ARG A 574 -19.94 -2.07 -9.18
C ARG A 574 -20.68 -1.24 -8.15
N SER A 575 -20.55 -1.62 -6.87
CA SER A 575 -21.19 -0.87 -5.77
C SER A 575 -20.29 0.20 -5.16
N MET A 576 -19.00 0.23 -5.48
CA MET A 576 -18.00 1.11 -4.84
C MET A 576 -17.84 0.88 -3.33
N LYS A 577 -18.30 -0.27 -2.82
CA LYS A 577 -18.05 -0.67 -1.43
C LYS A 577 -16.61 -1.12 -1.28
N VAL A 578 -15.91 -0.53 -0.31
CA VAL A 578 -14.59 -0.95 0.13
C VAL A 578 -14.70 -1.54 1.53
N ARG A 579 -14.18 -2.75 1.73
CA ARG A 579 -13.88 -3.29 3.06
C ARG A 579 -12.40 -3.54 3.19
N GLN A 580 -11.92 -3.62 4.42
CA GLN A 580 -10.53 -3.97 4.72
C GLN A 580 -10.49 -5.00 5.84
N PHE A 581 -9.67 -6.03 5.69
CA PHE A 581 -9.32 -6.90 6.81
C PHE A 581 -7.83 -6.80 7.12
N LYS A 582 -7.53 -6.73 8.43
CA LYS A 582 -6.17 -6.58 8.95
C LYS A 582 -5.44 -7.92 8.90
N LEU A 583 -4.11 -7.87 8.74
CA LEU A 583 -3.23 -9.04 8.75
C LEU A 583 -2.22 -8.95 9.91
N PRO A 584 -2.62 -9.20 11.17
CA PRO A 584 -1.72 -9.07 12.31
C PRO A 584 -0.56 -10.06 12.22
N GLY A 585 0.65 -9.56 12.48
CA GLY A 585 1.91 -10.29 12.29
C GLY A 585 2.53 -10.20 10.89
N MET A 586 1.92 -9.43 9.98
CA MET A 586 2.46 -9.10 8.65
C MET A 586 2.66 -7.59 8.50
N TYR A 587 3.57 -7.15 7.61
CA TYR A 587 4.06 -5.77 7.57
C TYR A 587 3.98 -5.13 6.19
N ASN A 588 4.29 -5.88 5.14
CA ASN A 588 4.37 -5.40 3.78
C ASN A 588 3.98 -6.49 2.79
N MET A 589 2.67 -6.70 2.61
CA MET A 589 2.16 -7.81 1.81
C MET A 589 2.22 -7.48 0.31
N TRP A 590 2.72 -8.44 -0.48
CA TRP A 590 3.00 -8.31 -1.91
C TRP A 590 2.56 -9.53 -2.73
N CYS A 591 1.83 -10.46 -2.10
CA CYS A 591 1.48 -11.74 -2.70
C CYS A 591 0.02 -12.05 -2.36
N TYR A 592 -0.83 -12.24 -3.36
CA TYR A 592 -2.20 -12.71 -3.19
C TYR A 592 -2.59 -13.62 -4.36
N VAL A 593 -3.03 -14.85 -4.08
CA VAL A 593 -3.58 -15.75 -5.11
C VAL A 593 -4.65 -16.66 -4.50
N PHE A 594 -5.63 -17.04 -5.30
CA PHE A 594 -6.67 -18.00 -4.90
C PHE A 594 -6.37 -19.42 -5.38
N ASP A 595 -6.75 -20.43 -4.59
CA ASP A 595 -6.84 -21.81 -5.08
C ASP A 595 -8.11 -22.04 -5.93
N GLU A 596 -8.33 -23.27 -6.41
CA GLU A 596 -9.51 -23.60 -7.24
C GLU A 596 -10.88 -23.52 -6.54
N TRP A 597 -10.91 -23.38 -5.22
CA TRP A 597 -12.12 -23.32 -4.41
C TRP A 597 -12.38 -21.91 -3.85
N GLY A 598 -11.55 -20.93 -4.23
CA GLY A 598 -11.67 -19.55 -3.76
C GLY A 598 -11.04 -19.31 -2.38
N ASN A 599 -10.12 -20.15 -1.92
CA ASN A 599 -9.34 -19.90 -0.71
C ASN A 599 -8.19 -18.95 -1.02
N GLY A 600 -8.15 -17.76 -0.39
CA GLY A 600 -7.11 -16.76 -0.62
C GLY A 600 -5.84 -17.06 0.19
N ILE A 601 -4.68 -17.01 -0.49
CA ILE A 601 -3.36 -17.17 0.13
C ILE A 601 -2.62 -15.84 0.04
N VAL A 602 -2.33 -15.26 1.21
CA VAL A 602 -1.70 -13.94 1.34
C VAL A 602 -0.28 -14.07 1.86
N GLY A 603 0.66 -13.38 1.22
CA GLY A 603 2.08 -13.40 1.58
C GLY A 603 2.65 -12.05 1.98
N ASP A 604 3.47 -12.05 3.01
CA ASP A 604 4.18 -10.89 3.52
C ASP A 604 5.60 -10.79 2.96
N GLY A 605 5.89 -9.69 2.27
CA GLY A 605 7.21 -9.37 1.72
C GLY A 605 8.28 -9.23 2.78
N THR A 606 7.94 -8.83 4.01
CA THR A 606 8.95 -8.59 5.07
C THR A 606 9.44 -9.89 5.71
N THR A 607 8.52 -10.78 6.09
CA THR A 607 8.79 -12.03 6.80
C THR A 607 8.86 -13.25 5.88
N ALA A 608 8.40 -13.12 4.64
CA ALA A 608 8.15 -14.21 3.69
C ALA A 608 7.09 -15.24 4.13
N ASN A 609 6.34 -14.93 5.19
CA ASN A 609 5.29 -15.81 5.68
C ASN A 609 4.04 -15.74 4.79
N GLN A 610 3.36 -16.87 4.61
CA GLN A 610 2.06 -16.95 3.91
C GLN A 610 0.97 -17.38 4.89
N THR A 611 -0.27 -16.90 4.69
CA THR A 611 -1.43 -17.28 5.49
C THR A 611 -2.69 -17.46 4.64
N TRP A 612 -3.66 -18.16 5.20
CA TRP A 612 -4.99 -18.32 4.64
C TRP A 612 -5.90 -17.17 5.11
N ASP A 613 -6.66 -16.58 4.20
CA ASP A 613 -7.37 -15.32 4.44
C ASP A 613 -8.70 -15.45 5.21
N VAL A 614 -9.41 -16.59 5.10
CA VAL A 614 -10.75 -16.80 5.67
C VAL A 614 -10.85 -16.48 7.17
N PRO A 615 -9.93 -16.94 8.05
CA PRO A 615 -9.98 -16.59 9.47
C PRO A 615 -9.85 -15.07 9.73
N LEU A 616 -9.25 -14.35 8.79
CA LEU A 616 -8.95 -12.92 8.89
C LEU A 616 -10.04 -12.05 8.26
N SER A 617 -10.76 -12.56 7.25
CA SER A 617 -11.66 -11.80 6.38
C SER A 617 -13.12 -11.72 6.84
N GLY A 618 -13.38 -12.01 8.12
CA GLY A 618 -14.67 -11.73 8.78
C GLY A 618 -14.79 -10.27 9.25
N GLN A 619 -15.79 -9.97 10.09
CA GLN A 619 -16.02 -8.64 10.64
C GLN A 619 -14.75 -8.11 11.34
N PRO A 620 -14.27 -6.91 10.97
CA PRO A 620 -13.09 -6.32 11.60
C PRO A 620 -13.39 -5.88 13.03
N TYR A 621 -12.38 -5.95 13.90
CA TYR A 621 -12.44 -5.46 15.27
C TYR A 621 -11.04 -5.16 15.79
N ASP A 622 -10.96 -4.24 16.77
CA ASP A 622 -9.71 -3.91 17.44
C ASP A 622 -9.28 -5.05 18.36
N GLY A 623 -7.99 -5.38 18.34
CA GLY A 623 -7.44 -6.47 19.15
C GLY A 623 -7.61 -7.86 18.55
N ARG A 624 -7.80 -7.95 17.23
CA ARG A 624 -7.62 -9.19 16.48
C ARG A 624 -6.21 -9.75 16.67
N LYS A 625 -6.13 -11.03 17.05
CA LYS A 625 -4.89 -11.75 17.31
C LYS A 625 -4.19 -12.14 16.00
N GLY A 626 -2.88 -12.33 16.01
CA GLY A 626 -2.18 -12.94 14.87
C GLY A 626 -2.62 -14.38 14.63
N VAL A 627 -2.53 -14.83 13.37
CA VAL A 627 -2.85 -16.20 12.96
C VAL A 627 -1.58 -17.01 12.69
N ASN A 628 -1.67 -18.33 12.72
CA ASN A 628 -0.59 -19.20 12.27
C ASN A 628 -0.34 -19.02 10.77
N PHE A 629 0.92 -19.14 10.38
CA PHE A 629 1.32 -19.11 8.97
C PHE A 629 1.26 -20.53 8.41
N ILE A 630 0.71 -20.66 7.20
CA ILE A 630 0.67 -21.94 6.47
C ILE A 630 2.06 -22.27 5.89
N LEU A 631 2.88 -21.23 5.66
CA LEU A 631 4.28 -21.31 5.27
C LEU A 631 5.11 -20.33 6.11
N PRO A 632 5.64 -20.75 7.28
CA PRO A 632 6.52 -19.92 8.09
C PRO A 632 7.98 -19.96 7.60
N ASN A 633 8.75 -18.90 7.84
CA ASN A 633 10.21 -18.84 7.64
C ASN A 633 10.68 -19.06 6.19
N GLY A 634 10.02 -18.37 5.25
CA GLY A 634 10.37 -18.37 3.82
C GLY A 634 11.65 -17.60 3.45
N GLU A 635 11.94 -17.53 2.15
CA GLU A 635 13.01 -16.67 1.60
C GLU A 635 12.49 -15.24 1.41
N ARG A 636 13.10 -14.28 2.10
CA ARG A 636 12.66 -12.87 2.09
C ARG A 636 13.54 -11.94 1.22
N PRO A 637 13.02 -10.80 0.75
CA PRO A 637 11.61 -10.48 0.65
C PRO A 637 10.95 -11.25 -0.49
N ASN A 638 9.66 -11.55 -0.34
CA ASN A 638 8.86 -12.16 -1.41
C ASN A 638 8.04 -11.11 -2.19
N LEU A 639 7.76 -11.41 -3.45
CA LEU A 639 7.02 -10.55 -4.39
C LEU A 639 6.23 -11.43 -5.36
N GLY A 640 4.91 -11.38 -5.29
CA GLY A 640 3.99 -12.23 -6.07
C GLY A 640 4.07 -13.72 -5.71
N ASN A 641 2.94 -14.42 -5.81
CA ASN A 641 2.80 -15.84 -5.58
C ASN A 641 1.92 -16.51 -6.65
N GLU A 642 2.11 -17.81 -6.87
CA GLU A 642 1.37 -18.55 -7.89
C GLU A 642 1.24 -20.04 -7.56
N TRP A 643 0.15 -20.64 -8.03
CA TRP A 643 -0.06 -22.08 -8.08
C TRP A 643 0.45 -22.66 -9.41
N LEU A 644 1.25 -23.70 -9.33
CA LEU A 644 1.79 -24.40 -10.50
C LEU A 644 0.78 -25.42 -11.02
N VAL A 645 -0.20 -24.97 -11.81
CA VAL A 645 -1.24 -25.83 -12.40
C VAL A 645 -1.34 -25.59 -13.90
N SER A 646 -0.64 -26.43 -14.67
CA SER A 646 -0.66 -26.37 -16.13
C SER A 646 -0.10 -27.63 -16.75
N ARG A 647 -0.79 -28.16 -17.77
CA ARG A 647 -0.33 -29.33 -18.55
C ARG A 647 0.98 -29.07 -19.31
N ALA A 648 1.37 -27.80 -19.51
CA ALA A 648 2.63 -27.42 -20.14
C ALA A 648 3.83 -27.41 -19.16
N LEU A 649 3.60 -27.71 -17.88
CA LEU A 649 4.64 -27.90 -16.87
C LEU A 649 4.88 -29.41 -16.59
N PRO A 650 6.04 -29.79 -16.05
CA PRO A 650 6.30 -31.15 -15.58
C PRO A 650 5.22 -31.70 -14.62
N ASP A 651 5.04 -33.02 -14.58
CA ASP A 651 3.94 -33.62 -13.80
C ASP A 651 4.21 -33.59 -12.29
N ASP A 652 5.48 -33.56 -11.87
CA ASP A 652 5.87 -33.53 -10.46
C ASP A 652 5.60 -32.17 -9.78
N VAL A 653 5.40 -31.10 -10.56
CA VAL A 653 5.12 -29.75 -10.04
C VAL A 653 3.65 -29.42 -9.92
N GLN A 654 2.75 -30.24 -10.44
CA GLN A 654 1.32 -29.91 -10.46
C GLN A 654 0.79 -29.69 -9.04
N ARG A 655 0.06 -28.58 -8.85
CA ARG A 655 -0.52 -28.14 -7.56
C ARG A 655 0.51 -27.81 -6.47
N GLN A 656 1.78 -27.61 -6.84
CA GLN A 656 2.75 -26.96 -5.96
C GLN A 656 2.54 -25.44 -5.94
N PHE A 657 3.11 -24.78 -4.95
CA PHE A 657 3.01 -23.33 -4.75
C PHE A 657 4.40 -22.68 -4.87
N THR A 658 4.45 -21.46 -5.41
CA THR A 658 5.69 -20.68 -5.57
C THR A 658 5.48 -19.21 -5.20
N TYR A 659 6.57 -18.53 -4.88
CA TYR A 659 6.65 -17.07 -4.87
C TYR A 659 8.05 -16.63 -5.28
N ALA A 660 8.17 -15.42 -5.81
CA ALA A 660 9.46 -14.86 -6.18
C ALA A 660 10.15 -14.20 -4.97
N CYS A 661 11.47 -14.33 -4.87
CA CYS A 661 12.29 -13.73 -3.85
C CYS A 661 13.38 -12.86 -4.47
N VAL A 662 13.31 -11.56 -4.19
CA VAL A 662 14.09 -10.52 -4.89
C VAL A 662 15.47 -10.25 -4.29
N ILE A 663 15.78 -10.68 -3.05
CA ILE A 663 17.08 -10.37 -2.39
C ILE A 663 17.81 -11.61 -1.88
N ASN A 664 17.21 -12.41 -1.00
CA ASN A 664 17.98 -13.46 -0.33
C ASN A 664 18.25 -14.69 -1.20
N LEU A 665 17.37 -14.93 -2.18
CA LEU A 665 17.46 -16.04 -3.14
C LEU A 665 17.82 -15.57 -4.56
N ASN A 666 17.29 -14.42 -5.00
CA ASN A 666 17.26 -14.01 -6.41
C ASN A 666 16.67 -15.16 -7.27
N GLY A 667 15.42 -15.53 -6.99
CA GLY A 667 14.83 -16.74 -7.57
C GLY A 667 13.37 -16.99 -7.18
N LEU A 668 12.81 -18.10 -7.67
CA LEU A 668 11.46 -18.58 -7.34
C LEU A 668 11.52 -19.90 -6.57
N THR A 669 10.81 -19.98 -5.46
CA THR A 669 10.81 -21.12 -4.53
C THR A 669 9.78 -22.20 -4.94
N ARG A 670 9.78 -23.37 -4.28
CA ARG A 670 8.71 -24.40 -4.43
C ARG A 670 8.23 -24.92 -3.09
N TYR A 671 6.94 -25.19 -3.02
CA TYR A 671 6.26 -25.72 -1.84
C TYR A 671 5.25 -26.79 -2.22
N THR A 672 5.16 -27.84 -1.43
CA THR A 672 3.96 -28.68 -1.39
C THR A 672 2.91 -28.01 -0.51
N MET A 673 1.63 -28.23 -0.82
CA MET A 673 0.49 -27.72 -0.05
C MET A 673 -0.51 -28.85 0.17
N ARG A 674 -1.09 -28.94 1.38
CA ARG A 674 -2.15 -29.89 1.72
C ARG A 674 -3.14 -29.30 2.71
N ASP A 675 -4.30 -29.93 2.82
CA ASP A 675 -5.27 -29.63 3.87
C ASP A 675 -4.70 -29.95 5.26
N ASP A 676 -5.05 -29.11 6.24
CA ASP A 676 -4.75 -29.27 7.66
C ASP A 676 -5.95 -28.83 8.50
N GLY A 677 -6.88 -29.76 8.75
CA GLY A 677 -8.18 -29.46 9.32
C GLY A 677 -9.00 -28.54 8.40
N ALA A 678 -9.45 -27.42 8.93
CA ALA A 678 -10.12 -26.37 8.17
C ALA A 678 -9.17 -25.60 7.23
N GLY A 679 -7.89 -25.46 7.58
CA GLY A 679 -6.93 -24.63 6.86
C GLY A 679 -5.96 -25.45 6.02
N PHE A 680 -4.73 -24.95 5.92
CA PHE A 680 -3.68 -25.51 5.07
C PHE A 680 -2.35 -25.64 5.81
N MET A 681 -1.51 -26.56 5.34
CA MET A 681 -0.10 -26.66 5.72
C MET A 681 0.74 -26.78 4.44
N GLY A 682 1.82 -26.01 4.37
CA GLY A 682 2.78 -26.12 3.29
C GLY A 682 4.19 -26.45 3.77
N GLU A 683 4.97 -27.08 2.89
CA GLU A 683 6.34 -27.47 3.18
C GLU A 683 7.27 -27.07 2.03
N ARG A 684 8.41 -26.42 2.36
CA ARG A 684 9.38 -26.03 1.33
C ARG A 684 10.06 -27.27 0.77
N ILE A 685 10.10 -27.37 -0.55
CA ILE A 685 10.87 -28.40 -1.24
C ILE A 685 12.34 -27.96 -1.22
N LYS A 686 13.15 -28.67 -0.43
CA LYS A 686 14.60 -28.48 -0.33
C LYS A 686 15.32 -29.77 -0.75
N PRO A 687 16.56 -29.67 -1.24
CA PRO A 687 17.35 -30.86 -1.52
C PRO A 687 17.63 -31.68 -0.26
N LYS A 688 17.76 -33.00 -0.45
CA LYS A 688 18.04 -33.96 0.63
C LYS A 688 19.45 -33.80 1.22
N ASP A 689 20.46 -33.43 0.42
CA ASP A 689 21.80 -33.03 0.88
C ASP A 689 22.19 -31.67 0.24
N PRO A 690 22.46 -30.62 1.04
CA PRO A 690 22.94 -29.33 0.54
C PRO A 690 24.23 -29.41 -0.29
N LYS A 691 25.04 -30.47 -0.11
CA LYS A 691 26.31 -30.70 -0.82
C LYS A 691 26.12 -31.25 -2.23
N ASP A 692 24.95 -31.83 -2.53
CA ASP A 692 24.65 -32.39 -3.85
C ASP A 692 24.50 -31.31 -4.93
N GLY A 693 24.42 -30.03 -4.53
CA GLY A 693 24.35 -28.88 -5.43
C GLY A 693 23.07 -28.80 -6.27
N LYS A 694 22.17 -29.79 -6.13
CA LYS A 694 20.81 -29.80 -6.66
C LYS A 694 19.98 -28.87 -5.79
N TRP A 695 19.44 -27.81 -6.37
CA TRP A 695 18.47 -26.95 -5.72
C TRP A 695 17.18 -27.14 -6.49
N ASP A 696 16.11 -27.49 -5.78
CA ASP A 696 14.84 -27.78 -6.44
C ASP A 696 14.00 -26.52 -6.69
N ASP A 697 14.43 -25.34 -6.24
CA ASP A 697 13.83 -24.03 -6.56
C ASP A 697 13.60 -23.91 -8.09
N LEU A 698 12.50 -23.26 -8.51
CA LEU A 698 12.13 -23.13 -9.93
C LEU A 698 13.19 -22.39 -10.76
N VAL A 699 13.75 -21.33 -10.17
CA VAL A 699 14.91 -20.63 -10.72
C VAL A 699 15.72 -20.02 -9.59
N ARG A 700 17.05 -20.03 -9.73
CA ARG A 700 17.97 -19.33 -8.83
C ARG A 700 19.12 -18.73 -9.61
N SER A 701 19.40 -17.45 -9.42
CA SER A 701 20.51 -16.76 -10.07
C SER A 701 21.63 -16.41 -9.08
N PRO A 702 22.91 -16.59 -9.43
CA PRO A 702 24.01 -16.01 -8.67
C PRO A 702 24.13 -14.49 -8.90
N ASN A 703 23.45 -13.93 -9.91
CA ASN A 703 23.42 -12.51 -10.16
C ASN A 703 22.44 -11.81 -9.20
N LYS A 704 22.98 -10.98 -8.32
CA LYS A 704 22.21 -10.23 -7.32
C LYS A 704 21.25 -9.18 -7.91
N HIS A 705 21.48 -8.77 -9.15
CA HIS A 705 20.64 -7.80 -9.87
C HIS A 705 19.42 -8.45 -10.52
N PHE A 706 19.33 -9.79 -10.49
CA PHE A 706 18.12 -10.51 -10.87
C PHE A 706 17.07 -10.38 -9.76
N ARG A 707 16.01 -9.63 -10.02
CA ARG A 707 14.95 -9.29 -9.07
C ARG A 707 13.60 -9.82 -9.61
N PRO A 708 13.38 -11.15 -9.57
CA PRO A 708 12.16 -11.72 -10.11
C PRO A 708 10.95 -11.30 -9.29
N GLY A 709 9.82 -11.04 -9.95
CA GLY A 709 8.55 -10.67 -9.31
C GLY A 709 7.35 -11.18 -10.09
N ASP A 710 6.22 -11.24 -9.40
CA ASP A 710 4.88 -11.47 -9.97
C ASP A 710 4.79 -12.67 -10.93
N PRO A 711 5.05 -13.90 -10.44
CA PRO A 711 4.90 -15.09 -11.26
C PRO A 711 3.43 -15.34 -11.64
N GLN A 712 3.16 -15.67 -12.91
CA GLN A 712 1.81 -16.01 -13.36
C GLN A 712 1.81 -17.04 -14.50
N ILE A 713 0.83 -17.97 -14.49
CA ILE A 713 0.64 -18.91 -15.61
C ILE A 713 -0.08 -18.22 -16.79
N GLY A 714 0.63 -18.14 -17.92
CA GLY A 714 0.14 -17.58 -19.18
C GLY A 714 -0.87 -18.46 -19.93
N PRO A 715 -1.52 -17.93 -20.98
CA PRO A 715 -2.47 -18.68 -21.81
C PRO A 715 -1.87 -19.91 -22.51
N ASP A 716 -0.57 -19.88 -22.81
CA ASP A 716 0.20 -21.01 -23.37
C ASP A 716 0.61 -22.07 -22.33
N GLY A 717 0.20 -21.87 -21.07
CA GLY A 717 0.48 -22.73 -19.92
C GLY A 717 1.88 -22.58 -19.33
N ARG A 718 2.72 -21.65 -19.81
CA ARG A 718 4.06 -21.41 -19.25
C ARG A 718 4.00 -20.46 -18.07
N LEU A 719 5.01 -20.50 -17.19
CA LEU A 719 5.11 -19.57 -16.06
C LEU A 719 5.89 -18.32 -16.49
N TYR A 720 5.22 -17.16 -16.53
CA TYR A 720 5.82 -15.86 -16.80
C TYR A 720 6.15 -15.15 -15.49
N PHE A 721 7.17 -14.31 -15.49
CA PHE A 721 7.49 -13.42 -14.37
C PHE A 721 8.35 -12.25 -14.84
N VAL A 722 8.26 -11.13 -14.13
CA VAL A 722 9.09 -9.95 -14.40
C VAL A 722 10.44 -10.07 -13.72
N ASP A 723 11.45 -9.39 -14.25
CA ASP A 723 12.73 -9.11 -13.58
C ASP A 723 12.95 -7.60 -13.60
N TRP A 724 12.95 -6.98 -12.41
CA TRP A 724 13.23 -5.54 -12.27
C TRP A 724 14.64 -5.19 -12.76
N ALA A 725 15.55 -6.17 -12.79
CA ALA A 725 16.92 -6.01 -13.27
C ALA A 725 17.64 -4.83 -12.61
N SER A 726 17.47 -4.66 -11.30
CA SER A 726 17.90 -3.46 -10.57
C SER A 726 18.96 -3.75 -9.50
N PRO A 727 20.03 -2.93 -9.42
CA PRO A 727 20.99 -2.96 -8.31
C PRO A 727 20.37 -2.44 -7.01
N LEU A 728 19.48 -1.45 -7.11
CA LEU A 728 18.94 -0.71 -5.97
C LEU A 728 17.42 -0.81 -5.96
N ILE A 729 16.90 -1.62 -5.04
CA ILE A 729 15.45 -1.73 -4.79
C ILE A 729 15.02 -1.13 -3.46
N GLY A 730 15.92 -1.02 -2.46
CA GLY A 730 15.63 -0.41 -1.17
C GLY A 730 15.70 1.13 -1.16
N HIS A 731 14.88 1.79 -0.35
CA HIS A 731 15.03 3.22 -0.03
C HIS A 731 15.39 3.50 1.45
N MET A 732 15.40 2.48 2.32
CA MET A 732 15.97 2.60 3.67
C MET A 732 17.51 2.60 3.66
N GLN A 733 18.13 1.97 2.65
CA GLN A 733 19.59 1.77 2.59
C GLN A 733 20.29 2.79 1.67
N TYR A 734 19.58 3.30 0.65
CA TYR A 734 20.10 4.15 -0.43
C TYR A 734 19.17 5.31 -0.71
N SER A 735 19.74 6.51 -0.91
CA SER A 735 18.94 7.73 -1.13
C SER A 735 17.98 7.51 -2.30
N GLN A 736 16.79 8.11 -2.26
CA GLN A 736 15.87 8.16 -3.40
C GLN A 736 16.51 8.82 -4.63
N ARG A 737 17.60 9.59 -4.45
CA ARG A 737 18.40 10.23 -5.50
C ARG A 737 19.77 9.58 -5.73
N ASP A 738 19.98 8.36 -5.24
CA ASP A 738 21.23 7.63 -5.50
C ASP A 738 21.42 7.45 -7.03
N PRO A 739 22.56 7.86 -7.61
CA PRO A 739 22.78 7.82 -9.05
C PRO A 739 22.80 6.41 -9.65
N ASN A 740 22.89 5.36 -8.82
CA ASN A 740 22.85 3.97 -9.28
C ASN A 740 21.44 3.38 -9.34
N ARG A 741 20.39 4.18 -9.12
CA ARG A 741 19.01 3.71 -9.30
C ARG A 741 18.72 3.40 -10.77
N ASN A 742 18.08 2.26 -10.99
CA ASN A 742 17.69 1.85 -12.33
C ASN A 742 16.37 2.52 -12.73
N HIS A 743 16.39 3.19 -13.88
CA HIS A 743 15.23 3.81 -14.52
C HIS A 743 14.99 3.29 -15.95
N THR A 744 15.79 2.33 -16.43
CA THR A 744 15.84 1.95 -17.85
C THR A 744 15.86 0.44 -18.11
N LYS A 745 16.21 -0.38 -17.13
CA LYS A 745 16.31 -1.84 -17.27
C LYS A 745 15.04 -2.52 -16.81
N GLY A 746 14.67 -3.60 -17.48
CA GLY A 746 13.48 -4.38 -17.17
C GLY A 746 13.35 -5.53 -18.13
N ARG A 747 12.85 -6.67 -17.64
CA ARG A 747 12.77 -7.91 -18.41
C ARG A 747 11.53 -8.69 -18.05
N VAL A 748 11.09 -9.53 -18.97
CA VAL A 748 10.12 -10.59 -18.75
C VAL A 748 10.76 -11.90 -19.17
N TYR A 749 10.71 -12.88 -18.27
CA TYR A 749 11.12 -14.24 -18.55
C TYR A 749 9.91 -15.17 -18.53
N ARG A 750 10.08 -16.32 -19.19
CA ARG A 750 9.18 -17.46 -19.07
C ARG A 750 9.95 -18.72 -18.72
N MET A 751 9.35 -19.55 -17.88
CA MET A 751 9.87 -20.85 -17.51
C MET A 751 9.08 -21.93 -18.26
N VAL A 752 9.78 -22.75 -19.02
CA VAL A 752 9.20 -23.76 -19.91
C VAL A 752 9.56 -25.16 -19.46
N GLY A 753 8.60 -26.10 -19.56
CA GLY A 753 8.86 -27.51 -19.41
C GLY A 753 9.65 -28.04 -20.61
N ALA A 754 10.90 -28.44 -20.40
CA ALA A 754 11.85 -28.81 -21.46
C ALA A 754 11.33 -29.92 -22.38
N ASP A 755 10.56 -30.86 -21.82
CA ASP A 755 9.98 -32.01 -22.51
C ASP A 755 8.45 -31.90 -22.67
N LYS A 756 7.87 -30.73 -22.34
CA LYS A 756 6.43 -30.46 -22.43
C LYS A 756 6.17 -29.46 -23.54
N GLN A 757 5.25 -29.80 -24.43
CA GLN A 757 4.78 -28.88 -25.47
C GLN A 757 3.95 -27.75 -24.83
N PRO A 758 3.96 -26.52 -25.39
CA PRO A 758 3.01 -25.51 -24.98
C PRO A 758 1.59 -26.00 -25.26
N ILE A 759 0.63 -25.56 -24.45
CA ILE A 759 -0.79 -25.82 -24.73
C ILE A 759 -1.33 -24.77 -25.70
N ALA A 760 -2.33 -25.15 -26.49
CA ALA A 760 -3.04 -24.19 -27.33
C ALA A 760 -3.70 -23.13 -26.44
N PRO A 761 -3.44 -21.83 -26.65
CA PRO A 761 -4.02 -20.78 -25.83
C PRO A 761 -5.56 -20.79 -25.86
N VAL A 762 -6.17 -20.81 -24.67
CA VAL A 762 -7.62 -20.67 -24.51
C VAL A 762 -7.95 -19.21 -24.18
N THR A 763 -8.24 -18.43 -25.22
CA THR A 763 -8.59 -17.00 -25.13
C THR A 763 -10.10 -16.79 -25.05
N GLN A 764 -10.55 -15.61 -24.60
CA GLN A 764 -11.96 -15.31 -24.35
C GLN A 764 -12.57 -14.40 -25.44
N GLN A 765 -11.73 -13.55 -26.06
CA GLN A 765 -12.17 -12.59 -27.08
C GLN A 765 -12.96 -13.26 -28.21
N GLY A 766 -14.09 -12.65 -28.58
CA GLY A 766 -14.92 -13.08 -29.71
C GLY A 766 -15.78 -14.33 -29.49
N LYS A 767 -15.65 -15.00 -28.34
CA LYS A 767 -16.45 -16.18 -27.99
C LYS A 767 -17.80 -15.80 -27.41
N SER A 768 -18.81 -16.64 -27.61
CA SER A 768 -20.12 -16.50 -26.95
C SER A 768 -20.02 -16.79 -25.44
N VAL A 769 -21.01 -16.35 -24.68
CA VAL A 769 -21.08 -16.65 -23.23
C VAL A 769 -21.07 -18.16 -22.97
N ALA A 770 -21.78 -18.95 -23.80
CA ALA A 770 -21.81 -20.41 -23.68
C ALA A 770 -20.43 -21.05 -23.88
N GLU A 771 -19.67 -20.59 -24.89
CA GLU A 771 -18.31 -21.07 -25.13
C GLU A 771 -17.32 -20.66 -24.03
N ILE A 772 -17.56 -19.56 -23.32
CA ILE A 772 -16.73 -19.14 -22.18
C ILE A 772 -17.07 -19.96 -20.93
N LEU A 773 -18.35 -20.29 -20.72
CA LEU A 773 -18.75 -21.16 -19.60
C LEU A 773 -18.07 -22.55 -19.69
N GLU A 774 -17.90 -23.10 -20.89
CA GLU A 774 -17.16 -24.36 -21.07
C GLU A 774 -15.68 -24.25 -20.68
N GLN A 775 -15.07 -23.06 -20.74
CA GLN A 775 -13.68 -22.87 -20.31
C GLN A 775 -13.50 -22.99 -18.79
N LEU A 776 -14.58 -22.94 -18.01
CA LEU A 776 -14.56 -23.21 -16.56
C LEU A 776 -14.30 -24.70 -16.24
N ARG A 777 -14.30 -25.57 -17.28
CA ARG A 777 -13.89 -26.97 -17.20
C ARG A 777 -12.39 -27.20 -17.43
N GLU A 778 -11.64 -26.18 -17.89
CA GLU A 778 -10.22 -26.33 -18.21
C GLU A 778 -9.38 -26.74 -17.01
N TYR A 779 -8.27 -27.44 -17.24
CA TYR A 779 -7.36 -27.86 -16.17
C TYR A 779 -6.63 -26.66 -15.55
N GLU A 780 -6.19 -25.70 -16.37
CA GLU A 780 -5.41 -24.52 -15.98
C GLU A 780 -6.27 -23.52 -15.21
N TRP A 781 -5.94 -23.28 -13.95
CA TRP A 781 -6.71 -22.36 -13.09
C TRP A 781 -6.72 -20.93 -13.61
N ARG A 782 -5.59 -20.44 -14.15
CA ARG A 782 -5.51 -19.10 -14.75
C ARG A 782 -6.36 -18.96 -16.02
N THR A 783 -6.70 -20.04 -16.72
CA THR A 783 -7.68 -19.99 -17.81
C THR A 783 -9.08 -19.77 -17.28
N ARG A 784 -9.47 -20.49 -16.21
CA ARG A 784 -10.75 -20.26 -15.52
C ARG A 784 -10.85 -18.84 -14.94
N TYR A 785 -9.75 -18.33 -14.39
CA TYR A 785 -9.64 -16.95 -13.90
C TYR A 785 -10.01 -15.92 -14.98
N ARG A 786 -9.38 -16.01 -16.16
CA ARG A 786 -9.67 -15.13 -17.29
C ARG A 786 -11.10 -15.30 -17.82
N ALA A 787 -11.62 -16.53 -17.84
CA ALA A 787 -13.01 -16.81 -18.21
C ALA A 787 -14.02 -16.16 -17.23
N ARG A 788 -13.80 -16.26 -15.91
CA ARG A 788 -14.65 -15.60 -14.91
C ARG A 788 -14.61 -14.07 -15.05
N ARG A 789 -13.43 -13.50 -15.27
CA ARG A 789 -13.27 -12.05 -15.48
C ARG A 789 -14.01 -11.58 -16.75
N GLU A 790 -13.94 -12.34 -17.84
CA GLU A 790 -14.71 -12.05 -19.05
C GLU A 790 -16.23 -12.12 -18.80
N LEU A 791 -16.70 -13.13 -18.08
CA LEU A 791 -18.13 -13.26 -17.71
C LEU A 791 -18.58 -12.12 -16.79
N HIS A 792 -17.70 -11.65 -15.91
CA HIS A 792 -17.95 -10.49 -15.06
C HIS A 792 -18.13 -9.21 -15.88
N ASP A 793 -17.32 -9.00 -16.92
CA ASP A 793 -17.35 -7.78 -17.73
C ASP A 793 -18.55 -7.68 -18.69
N ARG A 794 -19.17 -8.82 -19.02
CA ARG A 794 -20.30 -8.87 -19.96
C ARG A 794 -21.62 -8.42 -19.33
N PRO A 795 -22.61 -7.97 -20.13
CA PRO A 795 -23.92 -7.60 -19.62
C PRO A 795 -24.61 -8.76 -18.87
N ALA A 796 -25.12 -8.49 -17.67
CA ALA A 796 -25.85 -9.46 -16.85
C ALA A 796 -27.03 -10.12 -17.60
N ALA A 797 -27.68 -9.36 -18.50
CA ALA A 797 -28.80 -9.83 -19.31
C ALA A 797 -28.42 -10.96 -20.29
N GLU A 798 -27.14 -11.05 -20.67
CA GLU A 798 -26.61 -12.14 -21.51
C GLU A 798 -26.06 -13.28 -20.66
N VAL A 799 -25.36 -12.94 -19.56
CA VAL A 799 -24.64 -13.91 -18.73
C VAL A 799 -25.57 -14.76 -17.89
N LEU A 800 -26.51 -14.15 -17.16
CA LEU A 800 -27.33 -14.86 -16.18
C LEU A 800 -28.21 -15.97 -16.79
N PRO A 801 -28.91 -15.74 -17.94
CA PRO A 801 -29.67 -16.80 -18.57
C PRO A 801 -28.81 -17.96 -19.08
N ALA A 802 -27.62 -17.66 -19.62
CA ALA A 802 -26.69 -18.67 -20.11
C ALA A 802 -26.11 -19.51 -18.96
N VAL A 803 -25.73 -18.87 -17.84
CA VAL A 803 -25.28 -19.57 -16.63
C VAL A 803 -26.37 -20.49 -16.08
N ALA A 804 -27.62 -20.02 -16.01
CA ALA A 804 -28.74 -20.82 -15.53
C ALA A 804 -28.98 -22.06 -16.41
N LYS A 805 -28.94 -21.89 -17.73
CA LYS A 805 -29.03 -23.00 -18.69
C LYS A 805 -27.87 -23.99 -18.51
N TRP A 806 -26.64 -23.49 -18.49
CA TRP A 806 -25.44 -24.31 -18.34
C TRP A 806 -25.44 -25.13 -17.04
N ALA A 807 -25.79 -24.48 -15.92
CA ALA A 807 -25.90 -25.14 -14.61
C ALA A 807 -26.96 -26.25 -14.59
N ALA A 808 -28.07 -26.09 -15.34
CA ALA A 808 -29.12 -27.10 -15.45
C ALA A 808 -28.71 -28.30 -16.33
N GLU A 809 -27.73 -28.13 -17.22
CA GLU A 809 -27.22 -29.18 -18.10
C GLU A 809 -26.09 -30.01 -17.47
N LEU A 810 -25.52 -29.55 -16.34
CA LEU A 810 -24.51 -30.30 -15.59
C LEU A 810 -25.06 -31.63 -15.07
N LYS A 811 -24.25 -32.68 -15.19
CA LYS A 811 -24.61 -34.04 -14.74
C LYS A 811 -23.76 -34.45 -13.54
N ASP A 812 -24.34 -35.22 -12.62
CA ASP A 812 -23.61 -35.75 -11.46
C ASP A 812 -22.44 -36.69 -11.85
N THR A 813 -22.43 -37.19 -13.09
CA THR A 813 -21.32 -37.93 -13.71
C THR A 813 -20.21 -37.04 -14.27
N ASP A 814 -20.40 -35.73 -14.35
CA ASP A 814 -19.38 -34.82 -14.85
C ASP A 814 -18.18 -34.79 -13.88
N PRO A 815 -16.93 -34.80 -14.40
CA PRO A 815 -15.76 -34.48 -13.59
C PRO A 815 -15.95 -33.12 -12.93
N ASP A 816 -15.61 -33.02 -11.65
CA ASP A 816 -15.74 -31.80 -10.84
C ASP A 816 -17.18 -31.23 -10.75
N PHE A 817 -18.23 -32.04 -10.88
CA PHE A 817 -19.63 -31.59 -10.82
C PHE A 817 -19.94 -30.60 -9.69
N ASP A 818 -19.45 -30.87 -8.46
CA ASP A 818 -19.63 -29.99 -7.31
C ASP A 818 -18.93 -28.62 -7.50
N ARG A 819 -17.73 -28.59 -8.09
CA ARG A 819 -16.99 -27.36 -8.40
C ARG A 819 -17.66 -26.56 -9.50
N LEU A 820 -18.12 -27.21 -10.57
CA LEU A 820 -18.78 -26.53 -11.68
C LEU A 820 -20.07 -25.82 -11.24
N ARG A 821 -20.78 -26.37 -10.25
CA ARG A 821 -21.89 -25.66 -9.61
C ARG A 821 -21.45 -24.42 -8.82
N CYS A 822 -20.27 -24.46 -8.18
CA CYS A 822 -19.66 -23.26 -7.60
C CYS A 822 -19.27 -22.24 -8.68
N GLU A 823 -18.74 -22.67 -9.83
CA GLU A 823 -18.43 -21.77 -10.96
C GLU A 823 -19.67 -21.04 -11.48
N ALA A 824 -20.82 -21.73 -11.56
CA ALA A 824 -22.10 -21.08 -11.88
C ALA A 824 -22.48 -20.02 -10.83
N LEU A 825 -22.34 -20.33 -9.53
CA LEU A 825 -22.63 -19.37 -8.46
C LEU A 825 -21.66 -18.18 -8.45
N TRP A 826 -20.37 -18.39 -8.72
CA TRP A 826 -19.38 -17.32 -8.84
C TRP A 826 -19.68 -16.39 -10.01
N ALA A 827 -20.06 -16.94 -11.17
CA ALA A 827 -20.52 -16.14 -12.30
C ALA A 827 -21.76 -15.31 -11.93
N GLN A 828 -22.72 -15.88 -11.21
CA GLN A 828 -23.89 -15.15 -10.70
C GLN A 828 -23.54 -14.10 -9.65
N GLN A 829 -22.59 -14.39 -8.76
CA GLN A 829 -22.10 -13.48 -7.71
C GLN A 829 -21.51 -12.21 -8.32
N SER A 830 -20.73 -12.35 -9.39
CA SER A 830 -20.12 -11.22 -10.10
C SER A 830 -21.16 -10.22 -10.67
N HIS A 831 -22.43 -10.63 -10.77
CA HIS A 831 -23.57 -9.82 -11.19
C HIS A 831 -24.55 -9.48 -10.05
N HIS A 832 -24.19 -9.81 -8.79
CA HIS A 832 -25.04 -9.70 -7.60
C HIS A 832 -26.42 -10.36 -7.76
N ALA A 833 -26.45 -11.54 -8.40
CA ALA A 833 -27.67 -12.24 -8.77
C ALA A 833 -27.60 -13.75 -8.45
N VAL A 834 -27.04 -14.09 -7.29
CA VAL A 834 -26.91 -15.48 -6.82
C VAL A 834 -28.27 -16.18 -6.73
N ASP A 835 -28.39 -17.35 -7.36
CA ASP A 835 -29.58 -18.20 -7.27
C ASP A 835 -29.61 -18.94 -5.92
N ALA A 836 -30.60 -18.61 -5.09
CA ALA A 836 -30.74 -19.21 -3.77
C ALA A 836 -30.99 -20.73 -3.78
N LYS A 837 -31.69 -21.25 -4.80
CA LYS A 837 -31.96 -22.70 -4.92
C LYS A 837 -30.70 -23.45 -5.31
N LEU A 838 -29.93 -22.91 -6.25
CA LEU A 838 -28.62 -23.48 -6.60
C LEU A 838 -27.68 -23.41 -5.40
N ALA A 839 -27.67 -22.31 -4.65
CA ALA A 839 -26.88 -22.18 -3.43
C ALA A 839 -27.26 -23.25 -2.39
N ASP A 840 -28.56 -23.50 -2.18
CA ASP A 840 -29.04 -24.55 -1.29
C ASP A 840 -28.64 -25.96 -1.77
N ALA A 841 -28.65 -26.20 -3.08
CA ALA A 841 -28.20 -27.45 -3.68
C ALA A 841 -26.68 -27.65 -3.54
N VAL A 842 -25.89 -26.58 -3.62
CA VAL A 842 -24.43 -26.62 -3.40
C VAL A 842 -24.10 -26.81 -1.91
N LEU A 843 -24.88 -26.22 -1.02
CA LEU A 843 -24.74 -26.43 0.43
C LEU A 843 -25.08 -27.88 0.85
N ALA A 844 -25.70 -28.66 -0.04
CA ALA A 844 -25.98 -30.09 0.16
C ALA A 844 -24.99 -31.02 -0.57
N CYS A 845 -23.95 -30.49 -1.23
CA CYS A 845 -22.93 -31.28 -1.92
C CYS A 845 -22.20 -32.25 -0.99
N LYS A 846 -21.69 -33.36 -1.54
CA LYS A 846 -20.80 -34.28 -0.80
C LYS A 846 -19.44 -33.62 -0.54
N THR A 847 -18.94 -32.86 -1.51
CA THR A 847 -17.65 -32.16 -1.41
C THR A 847 -17.73 -31.01 -0.43
N PHE A 848 -16.95 -31.07 0.65
CA PHE A 848 -16.96 -30.01 1.66
C PHE A 848 -16.41 -28.68 1.14
N ASN A 849 -15.48 -28.70 0.17
CA ASN A 849 -14.96 -27.47 -0.45
C ASN A 849 -16.06 -26.71 -1.18
N ALA A 850 -16.97 -27.41 -1.88
CA ALA A 850 -18.12 -26.77 -2.52
C ALA A 850 -19.07 -26.14 -1.49
N ARG A 851 -19.31 -26.83 -0.37
CA ARG A 851 -20.12 -26.30 0.74
C ARG A 851 -19.45 -25.07 1.39
N ALA A 852 -18.13 -25.07 1.55
CA ALA A 852 -17.39 -23.94 2.08
C ALA A 852 -17.44 -22.73 1.12
N ALA A 853 -17.20 -22.97 -0.17
CA ALA A 853 -17.25 -21.95 -1.22
C ALA A 853 -18.63 -21.28 -1.30
N VAL A 854 -19.73 -22.02 -1.23
CA VAL A 854 -21.06 -21.40 -1.24
C VAL A 854 -21.33 -20.58 0.02
N VAL A 855 -20.85 -20.99 1.20
CA VAL A 855 -20.95 -20.17 2.41
C VAL A 855 -20.18 -18.86 2.23
N HIS A 856 -19.00 -18.90 1.60
CA HIS A 856 -18.22 -17.71 1.27
C HIS A 856 -18.98 -16.77 0.32
N ILE A 857 -19.52 -17.30 -0.79
CA ILE A 857 -20.34 -16.56 -1.77
C ILE A 857 -21.51 -15.85 -1.06
N LEU A 858 -22.24 -16.60 -0.22
CA LEU A 858 -23.38 -16.08 0.52
C LEU A 858 -22.99 -15.01 1.55
N ALA A 859 -21.80 -15.10 2.15
CA ALA A 859 -21.29 -14.10 3.09
C ALA A 859 -20.99 -12.76 2.41
N ASP A 860 -20.44 -12.80 1.21
CA ASP A 860 -20.17 -11.60 0.41
C ASP A 860 -21.48 -10.99 -0.15
N GLU A 861 -22.48 -11.81 -0.46
CA GLU A 861 -23.82 -11.38 -0.91
C GLU A 861 -24.86 -11.22 0.21
N ARG A 862 -24.43 -11.20 1.47
CA ARG A 862 -25.31 -11.22 2.65
C ARG A 862 -26.36 -10.11 2.69
N ASP A 863 -26.05 -8.95 2.11
CA ASP A 863 -26.96 -7.78 2.06
C ASP A 863 -28.07 -7.96 1.00
N ARG A 864 -27.91 -8.94 0.10
CA ARG A 864 -28.76 -9.13 -1.08
C ARG A 864 -29.47 -10.48 -1.11
N ILE A 865 -29.01 -11.48 -0.34
CA ILE A 865 -29.64 -12.80 -0.32
C ILE A 865 -30.57 -13.01 0.90
N PRO A 866 -31.88 -13.23 0.68
CA PRO A 866 -32.81 -13.51 1.76
C PRO A 866 -32.48 -14.82 2.50
N GLY A 867 -32.61 -14.82 3.82
CA GLY A 867 -32.37 -16.00 4.64
C GLY A 867 -30.90 -16.44 4.71
N ALA A 868 -29.95 -15.52 4.51
CA ALA A 868 -28.52 -15.80 4.63
C ALA A 868 -28.15 -16.42 5.99
N VAL A 869 -28.64 -15.84 7.09
CA VAL A 869 -28.36 -16.30 8.46
C VAL A 869 -28.78 -17.76 8.68
N GLU A 870 -29.95 -18.18 8.19
CA GLU A 870 -30.41 -19.57 8.32
C GLU A 870 -29.51 -20.56 7.59
N ARG A 871 -28.97 -20.18 6.43
CA ARG A 871 -27.98 -20.99 5.70
C ARG A 871 -26.67 -21.10 6.47
N PHE A 872 -26.21 -20.00 7.07
CA PHE A 872 -24.99 -20.02 7.90
C PHE A 872 -25.16 -20.84 9.17
N LYS A 873 -26.34 -20.82 9.80
CA LYS A 873 -26.68 -21.72 10.92
C LYS A 873 -26.58 -23.19 10.52
N LYS A 874 -27.10 -23.56 9.36
CA LYS A 874 -26.97 -24.93 8.83
C LYS A 874 -25.49 -25.30 8.63
N ALA A 875 -24.70 -24.40 8.04
CA ALA A 875 -23.27 -24.60 7.83
C ALA A 875 -22.46 -24.67 9.15
N ALA A 876 -22.89 -23.99 10.21
CA ALA A 876 -22.26 -24.05 11.53
C ALA A 876 -22.31 -25.47 12.14
N GLY A 877 -23.29 -26.28 11.75
CA GLY A 877 -23.43 -27.68 12.16
C GLY A 877 -22.72 -28.70 11.26
N ASP A 878 -22.02 -28.27 10.21
CA ASP A 878 -21.41 -29.19 9.22
C ASP A 878 -20.34 -30.11 9.82
N GLU A 879 -20.14 -31.29 9.25
CA GLU A 879 -19.08 -32.23 9.68
C GLU A 879 -17.66 -31.71 9.36
N SER A 880 -17.50 -30.98 8.26
CA SER A 880 -16.21 -30.42 7.86
C SER A 880 -15.85 -29.18 8.70
N PRO A 881 -14.67 -29.13 9.32
CA PRO A 881 -14.22 -27.94 10.02
C PRO A 881 -14.10 -26.73 9.09
N ARG A 882 -13.74 -26.91 7.80
CA ARG A 882 -13.62 -25.80 6.84
C ARG A 882 -14.95 -25.09 6.60
N VAL A 883 -16.03 -25.86 6.47
CA VAL A 883 -17.40 -25.31 6.32
C VAL A 883 -17.82 -24.55 7.58
N ARG A 884 -17.50 -25.09 8.76
CA ARG A 884 -17.77 -24.41 10.04
C ARG A 884 -16.96 -23.12 10.21
N ALA A 885 -15.71 -23.09 9.75
CA ALA A 885 -14.88 -21.89 9.77
C ALA A 885 -15.47 -20.78 8.88
N GLU A 886 -15.88 -21.12 7.65
CA GLU A 886 -16.60 -20.18 6.76
C GLU A 886 -17.93 -19.72 7.38
N ALA A 887 -18.67 -20.62 8.05
CA ALA A 887 -19.89 -20.24 8.75
C ALA A 887 -19.63 -19.24 9.88
N ALA A 888 -18.58 -19.45 10.69
CA ALA A 888 -18.17 -18.49 11.72
C ALA A 888 -17.78 -17.13 11.12
N ARG A 889 -17.01 -17.13 10.01
CA ARG A 889 -16.68 -15.91 9.26
C ARG A 889 -17.96 -15.20 8.79
N ALA A 890 -18.87 -15.91 8.14
CA ALA A 890 -20.11 -15.34 7.60
C ALA A 890 -21.02 -14.76 8.70
N LEU A 891 -21.21 -15.49 9.80
CA LEU A 891 -22.02 -15.05 10.94
C LEU A 891 -21.42 -13.84 11.66
N SER A 892 -20.10 -13.63 11.56
CA SER A 892 -19.43 -12.48 12.19
C SER A 892 -19.93 -11.12 11.69
N PHE A 893 -20.50 -11.05 10.48
CA PHE A 893 -21.05 -9.81 9.93
C PHE A 893 -22.42 -9.42 10.51
N PHE A 894 -23.02 -10.29 11.35
CA PHE A 894 -24.33 -10.07 11.95
C PHE A 894 -24.20 -9.87 13.46
N ALA A 895 -24.31 -8.62 13.90
CA ALA A 895 -24.25 -8.23 15.31
C ALA A 895 -25.57 -8.54 16.06
N THR A 896 -26.01 -9.81 16.03
CA THR A 896 -27.23 -10.28 16.71
C THR A 896 -26.93 -11.46 17.63
N ALA A 897 -27.68 -11.58 18.72
CA ALA A 897 -27.54 -12.70 19.65
C ALA A 897 -27.80 -14.06 18.96
N ASP A 898 -28.74 -14.11 18.02
CA ASP A 898 -29.07 -15.29 17.23
C ASP A 898 -27.89 -15.77 16.36
N ALA A 899 -27.21 -14.86 15.66
CA ALA A 899 -26.00 -15.20 14.92
C ALA A 899 -24.88 -15.69 15.85
N MET A 900 -24.71 -15.06 17.02
CA MET A 900 -23.68 -15.44 17.99
C MET A 900 -23.97 -16.78 18.68
N ASN A 901 -25.25 -17.14 18.88
CA ASN A 901 -25.66 -18.48 19.29
C ASN A 901 -25.24 -19.53 18.25
N ALA A 902 -25.43 -19.22 16.96
CA ALA A 902 -24.99 -20.10 15.88
C ALA A 902 -23.46 -20.25 15.86
N VAL A 903 -22.70 -19.17 16.03
CA VAL A 903 -21.23 -19.23 16.17
C VAL A 903 -20.82 -20.09 17.37
N ALA A 904 -21.44 -19.91 18.53
CA ALA A 904 -21.16 -20.70 19.72
C ALA A 904 -21.49 -22.19 19.53
N SER A 905 -22.50 -22.53 18.72
CA SER A 905 -22.88 -23.91 18.43
C SER A 905 -21.80 -24.70 17.69
N ILE A 906 -20.88 -24.03 16.97
CA ILE A 906 -19.77 -24.67 16.25
C ILE A 906 -18.88 -25.48 17.20
N ALA A 907 -18.76 -25.05 18.46
CA ALA A 907 -17.98 -25.75 19.48
C ALA A 907 -18.63 -27.05 19.99
N GLN A 908 -19.83 -27.42 19.52
CA GLN A 908 -20.42 -28.74 19.80
C GLN A 908 -19.67 -29.87 19.09
N LYS A 909 -18.88 -29.54 18.06
CA LYS A 909 -17.95 -30.44 17.38
C LYS A 909 -16.49 -30.06 17.74
N PRO A 910 -15.53 -30.99 17.59
CA PRO A 910 -14.13 -30.67 17.79
C PRO A 910 -13.68 -29.45 16.99
N LEU A 911 -12.98 -28.54 17.67
CA LEU A 911 -12.39 -27.36 17.08
C LEU A 911 -10.91 -27.61 16.81
N ASP A 912 -10.52 -27.62 15.54
CA ASP A 912 -9.12 -27.45 15.18
C ASP A 912 -8.69 -25.99 15.37
N TYR A 913 -7.41 -25.71 15.11
CA TYR A 913 -6.84 -24.38 15.28
C TYR A 913 -7.61 -23.31 14.49
N TRP A 914 -7.85 -23.54 13.20
CA TRP A 914 -8.42 -22.55 12.28
C TRP A 914 -9.89 -22.27 12.58
N THR A 915 -10.68 -23.31 12.86
CA THR A 915 -12.08 -23.17 13.24
C THR A 915 -12.19 -22.45 14.58
N LYS A 916 -11.36 -22.84 15.56
CA LYS A 916 -11.33 -22.17 16.88
C LYS A 916 -11.00 -20.69 16.75
N TYR A 917 -9.94 -20.35 16.01
CA TYR A 917 -9.54 -18.96 15.79
C TYR A 917 -10.69 -18.16 15.17
N THR A 918 -11.35 -18.71 14.15
CA THR A 918 -12.43 -18.01 13.42
C THR A 918 -13.66 -17.81 14.32
N VAL A 919 -14.02 -18.80 15.15
CA VAL A 919 -15.07 -18.67 16.16
C VAL A 919 -14.71 -17.61 17.21
N GLU A 920 -13.47 -17.60 17.72
CA GLU A 920 -13.00 -16.57 18.65
C GLU A 920 -13.08 -15.18 18.04
N ALA A 921 -12.67 -15.02 16.78
CA ALA A 921 -12.70 -13.76 16.06
C ALA A 921 -14.14 -13.28 15.84
N ALA A 922 -15.06 -14.18 15.43
CA ALA A 922 -16.46 -13.85 15.21
C ALA A 922 -17.17 -13.39 16.50
N LEU A 923 -16.94 -14.09 17.62
CA LEU A 923 -17.47 -13.69 18.92
C LEU A 923 -16.85 -12.37 19.41
N SER A 924 -15.53 -12.19 19.24
CA SER A 924 -14.82 -10.97 19.67
C SER A 924 -15.26 -9.74 18.87
N ALA A 925 -15.53 -9.89 17.58
CA ALA A 925 -16.01 -8.79 16.74
C ALA A 925 -17.42 -8.30 17.13
N ASN A 926 -18.19 -9.15 17.82
CA ASN A 926 -19.59 -8.90 18.16
C ASN A 926 -19.84 -8.89 19.68
N VAL A 927 -18.86 -8.47 20.49
CA VAL A 927 -18.99 -8.35 21.95
C VAL A 927 -20.13 -7.47 22.42
N SER A 928 -20.70 -6.62 21.56
CA SER A 928 -21.91 -5.84 21.88
C SER A 928 -23.20 -6.66 21.84
N ALA A 929 -23.21 -7.81 21.16
CA ALA A 929 -24.44 -8.53 20.80
C ALA A 929 -24.81 -9.68 21.74
N TRP A 930 -23.85 -10.27 22.47
CA TRP A 930 -24.05 -11.53 23.20
C TRP A 930 -23.82 -11.53 24.73
N PRO A 931 -23.15 -10.56 25.40
CA PRO A 931 -22.88 -10.66 26.84
C PRO A 931 -24.13 -10.82 27.72
N ALA A 932 -25.21 -10.09 27.41
CA ALA A 932 -26.45 -10.17 28.15
C ALA A 932 -27.06 -11.59 28.09
N ASP A 933 -27.09 -12.18 26.90
CA ASP A 933 -27.61 -13.53 26.70
C ASP A 933 -26.71 -14.60 27.31
N PHE A 934 -25.39 -14.41 27.33
CA PHE A 934 -24.49 -15.30 28.07
C PHE A 934 -24.73 -15.23 29.58
N THR A 935 -24.86 -14.04 30.16
CA THR A 935 -25.13 -13.85 31.59
C THR A 935 -26.47 -14.44 32.01
N LEU A 936 -27.48 -14.34 31.14
CA LEU A 936 -28.81 -14.92 31.38
C LEU A 936 -28.89 -16.43 31.11
N GLY A 937 -27.78 -17.09 30.73
CA GLY A 937 -27.76 -18.51 30.41
C GLY A 937 -28.54 -18.87 29.15
N LYS A 938 -28.71 -17.93 28.22
CA LYS A 938 -29.35 -18.14 26.91
C LYS A 938 -28.37 -18.50 25.81
N LEU A 939 -27.08 -18.16 25.98
CA LEU A 939 -25.98 -18.48 25.07
C LEU A 939 -25.06 -19.52 25.73
N ALA A 940 -24.67 -20.56 24.96
CA ALA A 940 -23.77 -21.64 25.39
C ALA A 940 -24.19 -22.48 26.62
N ALA A 941 -25.45 -22.40 27.06
CA ALA A 941 -25.95 -23.06 28.27
C ALA A 941 -25.73 -24.58 28.31
N SER A 942 -25.82 -25.24 27.16
CA SER A 942 -25.64 -26.69 27.00
C SER A 942 -24.32 -27.06 26.31
N ASN A 943 -23.37 -26.12 26.21
CA ASN A 943 -22.10 -26.31 25.52
C ASN A 943 -20.93 -25.78 26.39
N PRO A 944 -20.34 -26.63 27.26
CA PRO A 944 -19.25 -26.25 28.15
C PRO A 944 -18.04 -25.66 27.43
N GLU A 945 -17.69 -26.21 26.26
CA GLU A 945 -16.59 -25.74 25.42
C GLU A 945 -16.85 -24.31 24.92
N ALA A 946 -18.05 -24.02 24.43
CA ALA A 946 -18.44 -22.66 24.05
C ALA A 946 -18.46 -21.71 25.26
N ALA A 947 -19.01 -22.14 26.40
CA ALA A 947 -19.05 -21.32 27.61
C ALA A 947 -17.64 -20.96 28.11
N LYS A 948 -16.70 -21.92 28.03
CA LYS A 948 -15.29 -21.69 28.31
C LYS A 948 -14.68 -20.70 27.33
N LEU A 949 -14.92 -20.86 26.03
CA LEU A 949 -14.41 -19.96 24.98
C LEU A 949 -14.88 -18.52 25.21
N ILE A 950 -16.18 -18.33 25.44
CA ILE A 950 -16.78 -17.03 25.70
C ILE A 950 -16.22 -16.39 26.97
N THR A 951 -16.07 -17.17 28.04
CA THR A 951 -15.45 -16.70 29.29
C THR A 951 -14.01 -16.24 29.06
N ASP A 952 -13.25 -16.99 28.28
CA ASP A 952 -11.86 -16.64 27.93
C ASP A 952 -11.81 -15.38 27.05
N ILE A 953 -12.75 -15.21 26.12
CA ILE A 953 -12.89 -13.99 25.31
C ILE A 953 -13.22 -12.79 26.20
N GLN A 954 -14.17 -12.90 27.14
CA GLN A 954 -14.48 -11.80 28.07
C GLN A 954 -13.25 -11.39 28.89
N LYS A 955 -12.47 -12.34 29.38
CA LYS A 955 -11.22 -12.07 30.12
C LYS A 955 -10.19 -11.39 29.22
N SER A 956 -9.94 -11.96 28.04
CA SER A 956 -8.97 -11.41 27.09
C SER A 956 -9.37 -10.03 26.57
N SER A 957 -10.67 -9.81 26.30
CA SER A 957 -11.21 -8.52 25.87
C SER A 957 -11.02 -7.47 26.93
N LYS A 958 -11.33 -7.75 28.21
CA LYS A 958 -11.10 -6.82 29.32
C LYS A 958 -9.63 -6.46 29.50
N ALA A 959 -8.74 -7.45 29.40
CA ALA A 959 -7.29 -7.21 29.50
C ALA A 959 -6.78 -6.38 28.32
N GLY A 960 -7.21 -6.71 27.09
CA GLY A 960 -6.85 -5.99 25.89
C GLY A 960 -7.40 -4.56 25.85
N GLU A 961 -8.66 -4.37 26.26
CA GLU A 961 -9.29 -3.05 26.41
C GLU A 961 -8.57 -2.18 27.43
N GLY A 962 -8.12 -2.77 28.55
CA GLY A 962 -7.28 -2.08 29.53
C GLY A 962 -5.92 -1.67 28.96
N ALA A 963 -5.28 -2.52 28.14
CA ALA A 963 -3.97 -2.24 27.54
C ALA A 963 -4.03 -1.26 26.35
N LEU A 964 -5.11 -1.27 25.58
CA LEU A 964 -5.22 -0.56 24.30
C LEU A 964 -4.92 0.95 24.40
N PRO A 965 -5.42 1.72 25.39
CA PRO A 965 -5.09 3.14 25.52
C PRO A 965 -3.59 3.38 25.69
N HIS A 966 -2.91 2.52 26.45
CA HIS A 966 -1.47 2.64 26.71
C HIS A 966 -0.65 2.24 25.48
N LEU A 967 -1.05 1.19 24.77
CA LEU A 967 -0.41 0.80 23.51
C LEU A 967 -0.63 1.84 22.42
N LYS A 968 -1.82 2.45 22.32
CA LYS A 968 -2.05 3.58 21.40
C LYS A 968 -1.11 4.74 21.67
N VAL A 969 -0.84 5.06 22.94
CA VAL A 969 0.16 6.07 23.31
C VAL A 969 1.58 5.65 22.89
N LEU A 970 1.96 4.40 23.14
CA LEU A 970 3.34 3.93 22.91
C LEU A 970 3.68 3.67 21.44
N LEU A 971 2.69 3.20 20.68
CA LEU A 971 2.77 2.87 19.26
C LEU A 971 2.29 4.02 18.36
N SER A 972 1.91 5.14 18.97
CA SER A 972 1.57 6.35 18.25
C SER A 972 2.72 6.71 17.31
N LEU A 973 2.38 6.80 16.02
CA LEU A 973 3.28 7.35 15.00
C LEU A 973 3.59 8.84 15.27
N ASP A 974 2.77 9.51 16.08
CA ASP A 974 3.01 10.87 16.54
C ASP A 974 3.79 10.82 17.88
N PRO A 975 4.97 11.48 18.00
CA PRO A 975 5.81 11.42 19.19
C PRO A 975 5.07 11.89 20.44
N GLN A 976 5.00 11.03 21.46
CA GLN A 976 4.40 11.35 22.75
C GLN A 976 5.45 11.83 23.75
N PRO A 977 5.13 12.79 24.65
CA PRO A 977 6.04 13.23 25.70
C PRO A 977 6.57 12.05 26.54
N LYS A 978 7.83 12.11 26.96
CA LYS A 978 8.50 11.00 27.67
C LYS A 978 7.75 10.61 28.95
N GLU A 979 7.19 11.57 29.66
CA GLU A 979 6.39 11.37 30.87
C GLU A 979 5.11 10.57 30.59
N VAL A 980 4.46 10.87 29.45
CA VAL A 980 3.24 10.17 29.00
C VAL A 980 3.58 8.74 28.58
N ARG A 981 4.68 8.56 27.84
CA ARG A 981 5.20 7.21 27.48
C ARG A 981 5.55 6.40 28.73
N ASN A 982 6.27 6.98 29.68
CA ASN A 982 6.63 6.31 30.93
C ASN A 982 5.39 5.89 31.73
N LYS A 983 4.38 6.76 31.86
CA LYS A 983 3.10 6.41 32.51
C LYS A 983 2.42 5.24 31.81
N ALA A 984 2.39 5.22 30.47
CA ALA A 984 1.82 4.12 29.70
C ALA A 984 2.59 2.80 29.90
N MET A 985 3.93 2.83 29.88
CA MET A 985 4.75 1.65 30.16
C MET A 985 4.56 1.12 31.59
N THR A 986 4.47 2.00 32.58
CA THR A 986 4.21 1.61 33.98
C THR A 986 2.83 0.98 34.14
N ALA A 987 1.81 1.54 33.48
CA ALA A 987 0.47 0.97 33.50
C ALA A 987 0.46 -0.44 32.90
N LEU A 988 1.08 -0.64 31.73
CA LEU A 988 1.20 -1.97 31.10
C LEU A 988 2.00 -2.95 31.95
N ALA A 989 3.07 -2.51 32.61
CA ALA A 989 3.85 -3.37 33.52
C ALA A 989 3.03 -3.82 34.75
N GLY A 990 2.04 -3.03 35.17
CA GLY A 990 1.11 -3.39 36.25
C GLY A 990 0.02 -4.37 35.81
N MET A 991 -0.14 -4.61 34.51
CA MET A 991 -1.12 -5.55 33.97
C MET A 991 -0.53 -6.97 33.89
N THR A 992 -1.43 -7.97 33.94
CA THR A 992 -1.08 -9.39 33.90
C THR A 992 -1.57 -10.01 32.61
N GLY A 993 -0.67 -10.73 31.92
CA GLY A 993 -1.01 -11.55 30.76
C GLY A 993 -1.12 -13.04 31.09
N ASN A 994 -1.19 -13.89 30.06
CA ASN A 994 -1.12 -15.34 30.18
C ASN A 994 0.21 -15.86 29.58
N PRO A 995 1.11 -16.44 30.39
CA PRO A 995 2.43 -16.88 29.91
C PRO A 995 2.36 -18.06 28.93
N THR A 996 1.32 -18.89 28.98
CA THR A 996 1.16 -19.99 28.00
C THR A 996 0.82 -19.45 26.62
N LYS A 997 -0.15 -18.52 26.55
CA LYS A 997 -0.50 -17.82 25.29
C LYS A 997 0.66 -16.95 24.82
N GLY A 998 1.39 -16.33 25.74
CA GLY A 998 2.56 -15.52 25.43
C GLY A 998 3.68 -16.29 24.74
N ARG A 999 3.84 -17.58 25.06
CA ARG A 999 4.77 -18.46 24.34
C ARG A 999 4.37 -18.63 22.88
N GLU A 1000 3.08 -18.75 22.56
CA GLU A 1000 2.60 -18.86 21.17
C GLU A 1000 2.94 -17.59 20.37
N VAL A 1001 2.72 -16.42 20.99
CA VAL A 1001 3.11 -15.12 20.44
C VAL A 1001 4.63 -15.04 20.22
N PHE A 1002 5.42 -15.48 21.19
CA PHE A 1002 6.88 -15.57 21.08
C PHE A 1002 7.31 -16.48 19.93
N VAL A 1003 6.67 -17.65 19.77
CA VAL A 1003 6.96 -18.58 18.66
C VAL A 1003 6.69 -17.94 17.32
N ARG A 1004 5.56 -17.22 17.17
CA ARG A 1004 5.19 -16.57 15.90
C ARG A 1004 6.06 -15.35 15.57
N ALA A 1005 6.46 -14.56 16.55
CA ALA A 1005 7.02 -13.23 16.33
C ALA A 1005 8.49 -13.05 16.73
N CYS A 1006 9.02 -13.89 17.62
CA CYS A 1006 10.32 -13.64 18.24
C CYS A 1006 11.36 -14.74 17.93
N THR A 1007 10.93 -15.98 17.67
CA THR A 1007 11.85 -17.13 17.49
C THR A 1007 12.75 -17.02 16.26
N ALA A 1008 12.37 -16.22 15.27
CA ALA A 1008 13.23 -15.89 14.14
C ALA A 1008 14.60 -15.36 14.61
N CYS A 1009 14.61 -14.61 15.72
CA CYS A 1009 15.80 -13.97 16.25
C CYS A 1009 16.21 -14.45 17.64
N HIS A 1010 15.29 -14.80 18.53
CA HIS A 1010 15.58 -14.99 19.95
C HIS A 1010 15.43 -16.45 20.39
N LYS A 1011 16.40 -16.93 21.16
CA LYS A 1011 16.36 -18.23 21.82
C LYS A 1011 15.97 -18.12 23.29
N VAL A 1012 15.34 -19.17 23.83
CA VAL A 1012 14.99 -19.32 25.26
C VAL A 1012 15.50 -20.66 25.85
N GLY A 1013 15.48 -20.80 27.17
CA GLY A 1013 16.15 -21.89 27.91
C GLY A 1013 15.72 -23.32 27.58
N ASN A 1014 14.55 -23.51 26.94
CA ASN A 1014 14.08 -24.82 26.47
C ASN A 1014 14.62 -25.21 25.07
N GLY A 1015 15.47 -24.36 24.46
CA GLY A 1015 16.07 -24.60 23.15
C GLY A 1015 15.28 -24.03 21.96
N GLU A 1016 14.12 -23.41 22.18
CA GLU A 1016 13.31 -22.82 21.11
C GLU A 1016 13.87 -21.50 20.61
N GLY A 1017 13.81 -21.30 19.28
CA GLY A 1017 14.26 -20.09 18.60
C GLY A 1017 15.74 -20.10 18.20
N ASN A 1018 16.18 -19.01 17.58
CA ASN A 1018 17.53 -18.87 17.03
C ASN A 1018 18.44 -18.02 17.93
N ASP A 1019 19.75 -18.28 17.90
CA ASP A 1019 20.76 -17.49 18.59
C ASP A 1019 21.24 -16.31 17.72
N TYR A 1020 20.32 -15.46 17.26
CA TYR A 1020 20.65 -14.24 16.48
C TYR A 1020 20.58 -12.98 17.35
N GLY A 1021 19.48 -12.75 18.05
CA GLY A 1021 19.32 -11.72 19.06
C GLY A 1021 19.66 -12.23 20.47
N PRO A 1022 19.49 -11.38 21.50
CA PRO A 1022 19.71 -11.78 22.88
C PRO A 1022 18.97 -13.05 23.26
N ASN A 1023 19.69 -14.00 23.85
CA ASN A 1023 19.07 -15.14 24.50
C ASN A 1023 18.21 -14.63 25.67
N LEU A 1024 16.90 -14.85 25.55
CA LEU A 1024 15.88 -14.36 26.46
C LEU A 1024 15.64 -15.30 27.64
N ASP A 1025 16.43 -16.38 27.78
CA ASP A 1025 16.47 -17.12 29.03
C ASP A 1025 16.84 -16.18 30.18
N LYS A 1026 16.08 -16.27 31.26
CA LYS A 1026 16.22 -15.40 32.44
C LYS A 1026 16.09 -13.89 32.14
N VAL A 1027 15.40 -13.51 31.05
CA VAL A 1027 15.25 -12.09 30.66
C VAL A 1027 14.61 -11.27 31.78
N ALA A 1028 13.68 -11.82 32.55
CA ALA A 1028 13.08 -11.14 33.68
C ALA A 1028 14.12 -10.72 34.73
N THR A 1029 15.04 -11.63 35.05
CA THR A 1029 16.14 -11.40 35.99
C THR A 1029 17.15 -10.38 35.44
N LYS A 1030 17.45 -10.44 34.13
CA LYS A 1030 18.38 -9.52 33.46
C LYS A 1030 17.81 -8.09 33.37
N SER A 1031 16.54 -7.96 33.00
CA SER A 1031 15.88 -6.66 32.80
C SER A 1031 15.57 -5.93 34.11
N LYS A 1032 15.58 -6.61 35.26
CA LYS A 1032 15.27 -6.12 36.62
C LYS A 1032 13.84 -5.61 36.84
N PHE A 1033 13.24 -4.96 35.84
CA PHE A 1033 11.90 -4.39 35.87
C PHE A 1033 11.12 -4.79 34.63
N LYS A 1034 9.82 -5.11 34.79
CA LYS A 1034 8.94 -5.51 33.69
C LYS A 1034 8.78 -4.39 32.64
N GLN A 1035 8.88 -3.12 33.05
CA GLN A 1035 8.90 -1.97 32.14
C GLN A 1035 10.05 -2.05 31.12
N LYS A 1036 11.22 -2.59 31.50
CA LYS A 1036 12.35 -2.68 30.58
C LYS A 1036 12.12 -3.72 29.47
N VAL A 1037 11.39 -4.79 29.78
CA VAL A 1037 10.95 -5.77 28.77
C VAL A 1037 9.99 -5.09 27.78
N ILE A 1038 9.02 -4.32 28.29
CA ILE A 1038 8.06 -3.55 27.48
C ILE A 1038 8.79 -2.56 26.57
N GLU A 1039 9.70 -1.75 27.12
CA GLU A 1039 10.49 -0.78 26.36
C GLU A 1039 11.27 -1.45 25.23
N SER A 1040 11.89 -2.60 25.49
CA SER A 1040 12.68 -3.31 24.48
C SER A 1040 11.84 -3.85 23.31
N ILE A 1041 10.54 -4.10 23.51
CA ILE A 1041 9.63 -4.57 22.45
C ILE A 1041 9.02 -3.38 21.69
N ILE A 1042 8.65 -2.32 22.41
CA ILE A 1042 8.02 -1.12 21.84
C ILE A 1042 9.03 -0.25 21.07
N ASP A 1043 10.24 -0.15 21.61
CA ASP A 1043 11.32 0.71 21.13
C ASP A 1043 12.64 -0.09 21.15
N PRO A 1044 12.84 -1.00 20.18
CA PRO A 1044 14.01 -1.86 20.13
C PRO A 1044 15.32 -1.10 19.93
N ASN A 1045 15.27 0.19 19.58
CA ASN A 1045 16.42 1.06 19.37
C ASN A 1045 16.79 1.88 20.62
N ALA A 1046 15.96 1.90 21.67
CA ALA A 1046 16.21 2.66 22.89
C ALA A 1046 17.52 2.26 23.60
N GLU A 1047 17.81 0.95 23.65
CA GLU A 1047 19.04 0.42 24.22
C GLU A 1047 19.37 -0.92 23.57
N VAL A 1048 20.55 -1.00 22.95
CA VAL A 1048 21.05 -2.24 22.33
C VAL A 1048 22.42 -2.55 22.92
N ASP A 1049 22.55 -3.73 23.52
CA ASP A 1049 23.83 -4.21 24.05
C ASP A 1049 24.86 -4.28 22.91
N ALA A 1050 26.08 -3.81 23.18
CA ALA A 1050 27.14 -3.67 22.19
C ALA A 1050 27.44 -4.96 21.42
N LYS A 1051 27.23 -6.14 22.03
CA LYS A 1051 27.42 -7.44 21.33
C LYS A 1051 26.33 -7.79 20.31
N TYR A 1052 25.15 -7.17 20.41
CA TYR A 1052 24.05 -7.32 19.45
C TYR A 1052 23.93 -6.14 18.50
N LEU A 1053 24.82 -5.16 18.61
CA LEU A 1053 24.99 -4.16 17.57
C LEU A 1053 25.64 -4.84 16.37
N SER A 1054 24.96 -4.74 15.22
CA SER A 1054 25.54 -5.21 13.96
C SER A 1054 26.84 -4.46 13.70
N THR A 1055 27.93 -5.21 13.59
CA THR A 1055 29.23 -4.67 13.21
C THR A 1055 29.48 -4.97 11.75
N LYS A 1056 29.80 -3.92 11.01
CA LYS A 1056 30.23 -3.95 9.63
C LYS A 1056 31.76 -3.92 9.64
N ILE A 1057 32.38 -5.01 9.18
CA ILE A 1057 33.83 -5.15 9.03
C ILE A 1057 34.17 -5.20 7.56
N ASP A 1058 35.02 -4.28 7.16
CA ASP A 1058 35.46 -4.09 5.79
C ASP A 1058 36.88 -4.62 5.69
N ARG A 1059 37.15 -5.43 4.68
CA ARG A 1059 38.40 -6.19 4.61
C ARG A 1059 39.40 -5.59 3.64
N LEU A 1060 40.67 -5.60 4.01
CA LEU A 1060 41.79 -5.19 3.15
C LEU A 1060 41.95 -6.12 1.94
N SER A 1061 41.64 -7.40 2.09
CA SER A 1061 41.57 -8.40 1.00
C SER A 1061 40.35 -8.24 0.09
N GLY A 1062 39.44 -7.31 0.43
CA GLY A 1062 38.21 -7.04 -0.30
C GLY A 1062 36.98 -7.72 0.30
N GLY A 1063 35.84 -7.08 0.12
CA GLY A 1063 34.56 -7.51 0.68
C GLY A 1063 34.36 -7.04 2.13
N THR A 1064 33.14 -7.21 2.61
CA THR A 1064 32.73 -6.80 3.95
C THR A 1064 31.96 -7.94 4.59
N VAL A 1065 31.90 -7.94 5.89
CA VAL A 1065 31.00 -8.80 6.63
C VAL A 1065 30.25 -7.93 7.61
N THR A 1066 28.94 -7.85 7.41
CA THR A 1066 28.03 -7.20 8.36
C THR A 1066 27.34 -8.28 9.16
N GLY A 1067 27.42 -8.18 10.46
CA GLY A 1067 26.76 -9.12 11.35
C GLY A 1067 27.21 -8.94 12.79
N LEU A 1068 26.89 -9.90 13.63
CA LEU A 1068 27.20 -9.83 15.06
C LEU A 1068 28.58 -10.42 15.32
N ILE A 1069 29.41 -9.72 16.08
CA ILE A 1069 30.70 -10.28 16.50
C ILE A 1069 30.44 -11.35 17.55
N VAL A 1070 30.77 -12.59 17.21
CA VAL A 1070 30.58 -13.78 18.04
C VAL A 1070 31.78 -13.99 18.97
N SER A 1071 32.99 -13.74 18.47
CA SER A 1071 34.23 -13.85 19.23
C SER A 1071 35.33 -13.04 18.56
N GLU A 1072 36.28 -12.54 19.33
CA GLU A 1072 37.45 -11.80 18.84
C GLU A 1072 38.67 -12.18 19.67
N ASP A 1073 39.78 -12.48 19.01
CA ASP A 1073 41.09 -12.66 19.59
C ASP A 1073 42.12 -11.76 18.89
N LYS A 1074 43.39 -11.81 19.30
CA LYS A 1074 44.45 -10.94 18.74
C LYS A 1074 44.70 -11.16 17.23
N LYS A 1075 44.23 -12.25 16.65
CA LYS A 1075 44.46 -12.65 15.26
C LYS A 1075 43.18 -12.65 14.43
N ASN A 1076 42.01 -12.88 15.03
CA ASN A 1076 40.75 -13.04 14.29
C ASN A 1076 39.55 -12.38 14.97
N VAL A 1077 38.66 -11.83 14.16
CA VAL A 1077 37.27 -11.50 14.51
C VAL A 1077 36.34 -12.52 13.84
N VAL A 1078 35.42 -13.12 14.58
CA VAL A 1078 34.38 -14.00 14.03
C VAL A 1078 33.07 -13.25 14.03
N ILE A 1079 32.50 -13.01 12.84
CA ILE A 1079 31.16 -12.42 12.67
C ILE A 1079 30.14 -13.48 12.26
N PHE A 1080 28.94 -13.45 12.83
CA PHE A 1080 27.76 -14.13 12.34
C PHE A 1080 26.91 -13.19 11.48
N ASP A 1081 26.76 -13.48 10.18
CA ASP A 1081 26.04 -12.62 9.23
C ASP A 1081 24.54 -12.88 9.12
N GLY A 1082 24.00 -13.66 10.07
CA GLY A 1082 22.61 -14.13 10.07
C GLY A 1082 22.39 -15.44 9.32
N LYS A 1083 23.41 -15.98 8.62
CA LYS A 1083 23.38 -17.32 8.03
C LYS A 1083 24.49 -18.21 8.58
N GLU A 1084 25.73 -17.72 8.62
CA GLU A 1084 26.90 -18.50 9.03
C GLU A 1084 27.95 -17.65 9.76
N LYS A 1085 28.86 -18.31 10.48
CA LYS A 1085 30.00 -17.64 11.14
C LYS A 1085 31.15 -17.49 10.15
N LYS A 1086 31.66 -16.28 10.03
CA LYS A 1086 32.78 -15.88 9.17
C LYS A 1086 33.92 -15.39 10.04
N THR A 1087 35.06 -16.08 9.95
CA THR A 1087 36.31 -15.66 10.57
C THR A 1087 37.02 -14.65 9.68
N ILE A 1088 37.49 -13.55 10.27
CA ILE A 1088 38.14 -12.42 9.62
C ILE A 1088 39.46 -12.19 10.34
N PRO A 1089 40.62 -12.34 9.68
CA PRO A 1089 41.89 -11.97 10.30
C PRO A 1089 41.87 -10.49 10.70
N VAL A 1090 42.36 -10.13 11.89
CA VAL A 1090 42.41 -8.73 12.36
C VAL A 1090 43.25 -7.87 11.42
N ASP A 1091 44.35 -8.43 10.92
CA ASP A 1091 45.25 -7.77 9.95
C ASP A 1091 44.63 -7.65 8.55
N ASP A 1092 43.46 -8.23 8.34
CA ASP A 1092 42.65 -8.09 7.13
C ASP A 1092 41.50 -7.08 7.32
N ILE A 1093 41.40 -6.37 8.45
CA ILE A 1093 40.34 -5.37 8.70
C ILE A 1093 40.81 -3.98 8.26
N ASP A 1094 40.12 -3.38 7.30
CA ASP A 1094 40.27 -1.99 6.86
C ASP A 1094 39.48 -1.04 7.77
N THR A 1095 38.14 -1.19 7.78
CA THR A 1095 37.25 -0.40 8.63
C THR A 1095 36.28 -1.26 9.42
N ARG A 1096 36.03 -0.88 10.68
CA ARG A 1096 35.04 -1.51 11.56
C ARG A 1096 34.04 -0.45 12.01
N THR A 1097 32.78 -0.61 11.63
CA THR A 1097 31.69 0.29 11.99
C THR A 1097 30.61 -0.47 12.74
N THR A 1098 30.33 -0.07 13.97
CA THR A 1098 29.19 -0.58 14.74
C THR A 1098 27.94 0.23 14.38
N LEU A 1099 26.90 -0.41 13.84
CA LEU A 1099 25.63 0.22 13.52
C LEU A 1099 24.84 0.45 14.81
N LYS A 1100 24.37 1.67 15.05
CA LYS A 1100 23.61 2.04 16.27
C LYS A 1100 22.15 1.53 16.28
N GLN A 1101 21.68 0.94 15.18
CA GLN A 1101 20.31 0.46 15.03
C GLN A 1101 20.21 -1.04 15.37
N SER A 1102 19.16 -1.41 16.09
CA SER A 1102 18.81 -2.79 16.39
C SER A 1102 18.47 -3.57 15.13
N SER A 1103 18.74 -4.87 15.14
CA SER A 1103 18.25 -5.79 14.10
C SER A 1103 16.80 -6.23 14.32
N MET A 1104 16.18 -5.89 15.46
CA MET A 1104 14.77 -6.14 15.73
C MET A 1104 13.90 -5.10 14.99
N PRO A 1105 12.85 -5.52 14.26
CA PRO A 1105 11.97 -4.59 13.54
C PRO A 1105 11.25 -3.61 14.47
N GLU A 1106 11.18 -2.34 14.09
CA GLU A 1106 10.28 -1.37 14.72
C GLU A 1106 8.81 -1.69 14.42
N GLY A 1107 7.90 -1.26 15.29
CA GLY A 1107 6.45 -1.46 15.09
C GLY A 1107 5.95 -2.88 15.37
N GLN A 1108 6.82 -3.79 15.85
CA GLN A 1108 6.46 -5.18 16.16
C GLN A 1108 5.19 -5.29 17.02
N ALA A 1109 5.10 -4.50 18.08
CA ALA A 1109 3.96 -4.51 18.98
C ALA A 1109 2.66 -3.99 18.35
N GLY A 1110 2.73 -3.16 17.30
CA GLY A 1110 1.55 -2.74 16.53
C GLY A 1110 0.95 -3.83 15.65
N THR A 1111 1.70 -4.90 15.41
CA THR A 1111 1.22 -6.07 14.65
C THR A 1111 0.52 -7.12 15.50
N MET A 1112 0.37 -6.88 16.81
CA MET A 1112 -0.20 -7.81 17.78
C MET A 1112 -1.48 -7.24 18.39
N ALA A 1113 -2.40 -8.11 18.80
CA ALA A 1113 -3.49 -7.68 19.65
C ALA A 1113 -2.95 -7.11 20.98
N PRO A 1114 -3.63 -6.13 21.61
CA PRO A 1114 -3.25 -5.63 22.93
C PRO A 1114 -3.08 -6.73 23.99
N VAL A 1115 -3.96 -7.73 23.96
CA VAL A 1115 -3.85 -8.89 24.86
C VAL A 1115 -2.66 -9.78 24.53
N GLU A 1116 -2.30 -9.95 23.26
CA GLU A 1116 -1.12 -10.72 22.86
C GLU A 1116 0.17 -10.03 23.31
N PHE A 1117 0.19 -8.69 23.30
CA PHE A 1117 1.31 -7.92 23.86
C PHE A 1117 1.47 -8.20 25.36
N LEU A 1118 0.37 -8.15 26.13
CA LEU A 1118 0.40 -8.49 27.56
C LEU A 1118 0.84 -9.93 27.79
N ASP A 1119 0.30 -10.88 27.01
CA ASP A 1119 0.61 -12.30 27.09
C ASP A 1119 2.10 -12.54 26.82
N LEU A 1120 2.66 -11.95 25.75
CA LEU A 1120 4.09 -12.03 25.42
C LEU A 1120 4.95 -11.47 26.55
N VAL A 1121 4.62 -10.29 27.07
CA VAL A 1121 5.36 -9.66 28.18
C VAL A 1121 5.30 -10.55 29.42
N GLU A 1122 4.15 -11.17 29.72
CA GLU A 1122 4.02 -12.09 30.87
C GLU A 1122 4.86 -13.35 30.68
N TYR A 1123 4.86 -13.94 29.48
CA TYR A 1123 5.72 -15.09 29.17
C TYR A 1123 7.19 -14.74 29.38
N LEU A 1124 7.67 -13.65 28.78
CA LEU A 1124 9.05 -13.19 28.95
C LEU A 1124 9.37 -12.88 30.41
N TRP A 1125 8.44 -12.30 31.15
CA TRP A 1125 8.59 -12.02 32.59
C TRP A 1125 8.60 -13.27 33.47
N SER A 1126 8.03 -14.38 32.98
CA SER A 1126 8.07 -15.68 33.66
C SER A 1126 9.43 -16.40 33.51
N LEU A 1127 10.24 -16.01 32.51
CA LEU A 1127 11.59 -16.54 32.29
C LEU A 1127 12.57 -15.91 33.29
N LYS A 1128 12.71 -16.51 34.47
CA LYS A 1128 13.54 -16.03 35.59
C LYS A 1128 14.86 -16.78 35.75
#